data_AF-A0A1V4S9B7-F1
#
_entry.id   AF-A0A1V4S9B7-F1
#
_cell.length_a   1.000
_cell.length_b   1.000
_cell.length_c   1.000
_cell.angle_alpha   90.00
_cell.angle_beta   90.00
_cell.angle_gamma   90.00
#
_symmetry.space_group_name_H-M   'P 1'
#
loop_
_entity.id
_entity.type
_entity.pdbx_description
1 polymer ?
#
loop_
_entity_poly.entity_id
_entity_poly.type
_entity_poly.pdbx_seq_one_letter_code
_entity_poly.pdbx_strand_id
1 'polypeptide(L)'
;MEGEKGNFQVSLRKRPRYIDPDACTACGDCAEVCPVVRPSEYDTGLAFRKATYKPYAQAIPGSFAIEKLDKAPCRMACPANINVQGYVQMVKEGKYREATEIIMRDLPLPGVLGRVCPHPCERSCRRGEVDEPIAIRELKRVAADHTNLSDIPVAEVEPKDEKVAIIGAGPAGLSAAYFLALEGYKVSVYEAMPEPGGMMRYGIPEHRLPRSVLDNEIENLKRYGIEIFTNTAVGKDITIEELQKHGAKAIFLGPGAWKGLKLRIRGEESEGVRDVTSFLREVHVGNLKKIEGKAVIIGGGHSALDGARVALRLGADEAHIIYRRSRTEMLAEPEEIEEAEKEGVKIHFLVAPLNIVGEDGKTKGIECIRTRLTEPDTTGRRKPIPVEGSEFFMEANHVIPAIGQEPDLDFLGQEMGVEISKWHLLKVNPETLQTNVPGIFAGGDAITGPATVIEAVDGGKRAARYMAKYLRGEELPTEWQEEPPVGTNWLEIPDDEPTMHRMKIPTLPVEERFSGFKEVNLLVDEETGKKEAARCLNCGGCCECYECVKACKAQAVTLETHAQKEEVLSINVGSVILAPGFEPFDPGKYDTYQYGHYRNVVTSMEFERILSATGPYMGHLKRPSDEKEPQKIAFFQCVGSRDINICDHAYCSSVCCMYAIKEAVVAKEHADHDVDTAIFFMDMRTYGKDFERYYDRAREEQGVRFIRSRIHTISEDPETHDLIIRYADENG
;
A
#
# COMPACT_ATOMS: atom_id res chain seq x y z
N MET A 1 -2.51 -12.78 -36.69
CA MET A 1 -1.70 -13.49 -37.71
C MET A 1 -2.23 -13.07 -39.05
N GLU A 2 -1.34 -12.65 -39.94
CA GLU A 2 -1.67 -12.21 -41.30
C GLU A 2 -0.74 -12.92 -42.30
N GLY A 3 -1.12 -13.01 -43.56
CA GLY A 3 -0.30 -13.62 -44.62
C GLY A 3 -0.98 -14.78 -45.36
N GLU A 4 -0.17 -15.50 -46.14
CA GLU A 4 -0.62 -16.56 -47.05
C GLU A 4 0.07 -17.90 -46.76
N LYS A 5 -0.41 -18.98 -47.39
CA LYS A 5 0.12 -20.33 -47.15
C LYS A 5 1.63 -20.37 -47.40
N GLY A 6 2.40 -20.72 -46.36
CA GLY A 6 3.85 -20.79 -46.43
C GLY A 6 4.57 -19.50 -46.04
N ASN A 7 3.84 -18.42 -45.75
CA ASN A 7 4.40 -17.13 -45.36
C ASN A 7 3.42 -16.36 -44.46
N PHE A 8 3.52 -16.61 -43.15
CA PHE A 8 2.71 -15.94 -42.13
C PHE A 8 3.56 -14.95 -41.36
N GLN A 9 3.00 -13.77 -41.11
CA GLN A 9 3.49 -12.86 -40.09
C GLN A 9 2.67 -13.04 -38.81
N VAL A 10 3.37 -13.35 -37.72
CA VAL A 10 2.77 -13.61 -36.41
C VAL A 10 3.28 -12.57 -35.42
N SER A 11 2.35 -11.87 -34.78
CA SER A 11 2.63 -11.03 -33.62
C SER A 11 2.53 -11.88 -32.36
N LEU A 12 3.66 -12.05 -31.66
CA LEU A 12 3.75 -12.74 -30.38
C LEU A 12 3.86 -11.74 -29.25
N ARG A 13 3.02 -11.91 -28.24
CA ARG A 13 3.10 -11.14 -26.99
C ARG A 13 4.03 -11.88 -26.03
N LYS A 14 5.20 -11.33 -25.78
CA LYS A 14 6.20 -11.87 -24.87
C LYS A 14 6.08 -11.17 -23.52
N ARG A 15 5.56 -11.90 -22.53
CA ARG A 15 5.51 -11.43 -21.14
C ARG A 15 6.92 -11.44 -20.52
N PRO A 16 7.25 -10.43 -19.69
CA PRO A 16 8.52 -10.41 -18.97
C PRO A 16 8.61 -11.57 -17.97
N ARG A 17 9.80 -12.17 -17.83
CA ARG A 17 10.11 -13.14 -16.77
C ARG A 17 10.64 -12.47 -15.51
N TYR A 18 11.11 -11.22 -15.65
CA TYR A 18 11.81 -10.43 -14.64
C TYR A 18 13.12 -11.04 -14.12
N ILE A 19 13.54 -12.14 -14.74
CA ILE A 19 14.78 -12.87 -14.49
C ILE A 19 15.38 -13.16 -15.86
N ASP A 20 16.67 -12.88 -16.02
CA ASP A 20 17.42 -13.23 -17.22
C ASP A 20 17.63 -14.76 -17.27
N PRO A 21 17.02 -15.46 -18.25
CA PRO A 21 17.18 -16.90 -18.38
C PRO A 21 18.61 -17.34 -18.73
N ASP A 22 19.41 -16.49 -19.37
CA ASP A 22 20.76 -16.83 -19.84
C ASP A 22 21.77 -16.73 -18.68
N ALA A 23 21.55 -15.83 -17.73
CA ALA A 23 22.36 -15.70 -16.52
C ALA A 23 21.89 -16.62 -15.37
N CYS A 24 20.65 -17.10 -15.39
CA CYS A 24 20.06 -17.85 -14.29
C CYS A 24 20.70 -19.24 -14.13
N THR A 25 21.26 -19.52 -12.95
CA THR A 25 21.82 -20.82 -12.58
C THR A 25 20.79 -21.80 -11.99
N ALA A 26 19.52 -21.39 -11.88
CA ALA A 26 18.44 -22.16 -11.28
C ALA A 26 18.68 -22.63 -9.82
N CYS A 27 19.46 -21.89 -9.02
CA CYS A 27 19.78 -22.25 -7.64
C CYS A 27 18.60 -22.16 -6.64
N GLY A 28 17.66 -21.24 -6.86
CA GLY A 28 16.47 -21.07 -6.01
C GLY A 28 16.56 -20.02 -4.90
N ASP A 29 17.73 -19.44 -4.63
CA ASP A 29 17.95 -18.44 -3.56
C ASP A 29 16.93 -17.27 -3.60
N CYS A 30 16.57 -16.84 -4.82
CA CYS A 30 15.59 -15.77 -5.04
C CYS A 30 14.16 -16.15 -4.59
N ALA A 31 13.78 -17.43 -4.67
CA ALA A 31 12.51 -17.93 -4.18
C ALA A 31 12.52 -18.08 -2.65
N GLU A 32 13.63 -18.54 -2.06
CA GLU A 32 13.76 -18.72 -0.61
C GLU A 32 13.55 -17.41 0.16
N VAL A 33 14.13 -16.31 -0.33
CA VAL A 33 14.00 -14.98 0.32
C VAL A 33 12.66 -14.28 0.01
N CYS A 34 11.83 -14.83 -0.88
CA CYS A 34 10.57 -14.21 -1.27
C CYS A 34 9.54 -14.35 -0.12
N PRO A 35 8.97 -13.24 0.39
CA PRO A 35 8.00 -13.29 1.50
C PRO A 35 6.57 -13.62 1.03
N VAL A 36 6.30 -13.48 -0.27
CA VAL A 36 4.98 -13.69 -0.85
C VAL A 36 4.76 -15.17 -1.08
N VAL A 37 3.66 -15.70 -0.54
CA VAL A 37 3.23 -17.09 -0.66
C VAL A 37 1.92 -17.13 -1.46
N ARG A 38 1.82 -18.09 -2.39
CA ARG A 38 0.68 -18.27 -3.30
C ARG A 38 0.38 -19.76 -3.47
N PRO A 39 -0.87 -20.17 -3.75
CA PRO A 39 -1.14 -21.52 -4.23
C PRO A 39 -0.31 -21.84 -5.48
N SER A 40 0.21 -23.06 -5.59
CA SER A 40 0.97 -23.55 -6.74
C SER A 40 0.00 -24.02 -7.83
N GLU A 41 -0.04 -23.36 -8.98
CA GLU A 41 -0.85 -23.80 -10.13
C GLU A 41 -0.29 -25.10 -10.71
N TYR A 42 1.03 -25.29 -10.64
CA TYR A 42 1.68 -26.53 -11.07
C TYR A 42 1.25 -27.74 -10.23
N ASP A 43 0.98 -27.51 -8.94
CA ASP A 43 0.48 -28.53 -8.01
C ASP A 43 -1.02 -28.40 -7.76
N THR A 44 -1.74 -27.74 -8.69
CA THR A 44 -3.20 -27.63 -8.67
C THR A 44 -3.76 -27.14 -7.33
N GLY A 45 -3.06 -26.23 -6.64
CA GLY A 45 -3.46 -25.68 -5.34
C GLY A 45 -3.18 -26.56 -4.12
N LEU A 46 -2.63 -27.77 -4.30
CA LEU A 46 -2.32 -28.70 -3.20
C LEU A 46 -1.10 -28.29 -2.36
N ALA A 47 -0.25 -27.43 -2.92
CA ALA A 47 0.90 -26.84 -2.24
C ALA A 47 1.00 -25.34 -2.51
N PHE A 48 1.89 -24.70 -1.78
CA PHE A 48 2.20 -23.29 -1.95
C PHE A 48 3.53 -23.10 -2.68
N ARG A 49 3.59 -22.04 -3.49
CA ARG A 49 4.80 -21.50 -4.11
C ARG A 49 5.04 -20.06 -3.65
N LYS A 50 6.16 -19.51 -4.10
CA LYS A 50 6.50 -18.10 -3.90
C LYS A 50 6.14 -17.27 -5.14
N ALA A 51 6.16 -15.94 -5.02
CA ALA A 51 6.01 -15.08 -6.21
C ALA A 51 7.19 -15.20 -7.17
N THR A 52 8.39 -15.51 -6.67
CA THR A 52 9.51 -15.98 -7.48
C THR A 52 9.48 -17.50 -7.54
N TYR A 53 9.31 -18.09 -8.72
CA TYR A 53 8.99 -19.50 -8.86
C TYR A 53 9.57 -20.10 -10.14
N LYS A 54 9.68 -21.42 -10.17
CA LYS A 54 9.95 -22.16 -11.40
C LYS A 54 8.61 -22.69 -11.94
N PRO A 55 8.23 -22.42 -13.20
CA PRO A 55 6.90 -22.78 -13.71
C PRO A 55 6.54 -24.26 -13.60
N TYR A 56 7.52 -25.14 -13.80
CA TYR A 56 7.41 -26.58 -13.58
C TYR A 56 8.82 -27.18 -13.48
N ALA A 57 8.94 -28.38 -12.91
CA ALA A 57 10.24 -28.99 -12.59
C ALA A 57 11.18 -29.10 -13.81
N GLN A 58 10.63 -29.44 -14.98
CA GLN A 58 11.36 -29.63 -16.24
C GLN A 58 11.32 -28.40 -17.17
N ALA A 59 11.08 -27.20 -16.64
CA ALA A 59 11.01 -25.98 -17.45
C ALA A 59 12.22 -25.83 -18.38
N ILE A 60 11.98 -25.42 -19.62
CA ILE A 60 13.02 -25.06 -20.61
C ILE A 60 12.79 -23.61 -21.06
N PRO A 61 13.74 -22.68 -20.85
CA PRO A 61 14.94 -22.86 -20.00
C PRO A 61 14.54 -23.13 -18.54
N GLY A 62 15.42 -23.80 -17.79
CA GLY A 62 15.20 -24.19 -16.39
C GLY A 62 15.21 -23.03 -15.38
N SER A 63 15.08 -21.80 -15.88
CA SER A 63 15.16 -20.57 -15.10
C SER A 63 13.89 -20.30 -14.30
N PHE A 64 14.06 -19.57 -13.20
CA PHE A 64 12.97 -19.01 -12.43
C PHE A 64 12.32 -17.84 -13.19
N ALA A 65 11.12 -17.48 -12.77
CA ALA A 65 10.40 -16.29 -13.17
C ALA A 65 9.79 -15.63 -11.94
N ILE A 66 9.33 -14.38 -12.09
CA ILE A 66 8.60 -13.66 -11.04
C ILE A 66 7.18 -13.38 -11.54
N GLU A 67 6.20 -13.80 -10.76
CA GLU A 67 4.83 -13.35 -10.95
C GLU A 67 4.71 -11.93 -10.41
N LYS A 68 4.67 -10.96 -11.32
CA LYS A 68 4.54 -9.55 -11.01
C LYS A 68 3.47 -8.95 -11.91
N LEU A 69 2.52 -8.29 -11.29
CA LEU A 69 1.41 -7.63 -11.95
C LEU A 69 1.54 -6.10 -11.81
N ASP A 70 0.44 -5.38 -11.97
CA ASP A 70 0.43 -3.94 -11.80
C ASP A 70 0.66 -3.53 -10.34
N LYS A 71 1.14 -2.30 -10.14
CA LYS A 71 1.36 -1.74 -8.81
C LYS A 71 0.08 -1.84 -7.98
N ALA A 72 0.21 -2.29 -6.74
CA ALA A 72 -0.97 -2.42 -5.88
C ALA A 72 -1.68 -1.07 -5.63
N PRO A 73 -3.01 -1.08 -5.46
CA PRO A 73 -3.80 0.13 -5.23
C PRO A 73 -3.30 1.02 -4.10
N CYS A 74 -2.85 0.43 -3.00
CA CYS A 74 -2.30 1.16 -1.85
C CYS A 74 -1.02 1.94 -2.19
N ARG A 75 -0.19 1.46 -3.13
CA ARG A 75 1.00 2.17 -3.63
C ARG A 75 0.60 3.33 -4.53
N MET A 76 -0.38 3.11 -5.41
CA MET A 76 -0.84 4.12 -6.36
C MET A 76 -1.62 5.25 -5.69
N ALA A 77 -2.36 4.95 -4.63
CA ALA A 77 -3.07 5.95 -3.83
C ALA A 77 -2.15 6.78 -2.92
N CYS A 78 -0.90 6.36 -2.71
CA CYS A 78 0.06 7.11 -1.93
C CYS A 78 0.70 8.21 -2.80
N PRO A 79 0.64 9.50 -2.39
CA PRO A 79 1.25 10.60 -3.16
C PRO A 79 2.73 10.34 -3.51
N ALA A 80 3.53 9.85 -2.56
CA ALA A 80 4.95 9.55 -2.81
C ALA A 80 5.24 8.18 -3.48
N ASN A 81 4.21 7.45 -3.93
CA ASN A 81 4.28 6.13 -4.58
C ASN A 81 5.05 5.05 -3.78
N ILE A 82 4.98 5.10 -2.45
CA ILE A 82 5.72 4.22 -1.54
C ILE A 82 5.40 2.75 -1.81
N ASN A 83 6.42 1.89 -1.80
CA ASN A 83 6.21 0.45 -1.84
C ASN A 83 5.55 -0.13 -0.57
N VAL A 84 4.23 0.04 -0.45
CA VAL A 84 3.41 -0.45 0.66
C VAL A 84 3.50 -1.96 0.83
N GLN A 85 3.32 -2.74 -0.24
CA GLN A 85 3.34 -4.20 -0.14
C GLN A 85 4.70 -4.70 0.35
N GLY A 86 5.79 -4.10 -0.14
CA GLY A 86 7.15 -4.50 0.24
C GLY A 86 7.39 -4.41 1.74
N TYR A 87 7.15 -3.24 2.35
CA TYR A 87 7.41 -3.10 3.79
C TYR A 87 6.37 -3.83 4.65
N VAL A 88 5.11 -3.95 4.20
CA VAL A 88 4.11 -4.76 4.91
C VAL A 88 4.53 -6.22 4.94
N GLN A 89 5.01 -6.78 3.82
CA GLN A 89 5.53 -8.15 3.80
C GLN A 89 6.80 -8.29 4.65
N MET A 90 7.68 -7.29 4.72
CA MET A 90 8.83 -7.36 5.65
C MET A 90 8.39 -7.30 7.12
N VAL A 91 7.37 -6.52 7.47
CA VAL A 91 6.78 -6.51 8.83
C VAL A 91 6.19 -7.87 9.18
N LYS A 92 5.47 -8.52 8.25
CA LYS A 92 4.97 -9.90 8.43
C LYS A 92 6.10 -10.88 8.77
N GLU A 93 7.25 -10.77 8.11
CA GLU A 93 8.42 -11.62 8.35
C GLU A 93 9.26 -11.19 9.58
N GLY A 94 8.91 -10.11 10.29
CA GLY A 94 9.70 -9.57 11.41
C GLY A 94 11.00 -8.86 10.98
N LYS A 95 11.13 -8.51 9.70
CA LYS A 95 12.30 -7.87 9.09
C LYS A 95 12.16 -6.34 9.11
N TYR A 96 12.12 -5.75 10.30
CA TYR A 96 11.81 -4.32 10.48
C TYR A 96 12.82 -3.38 9.83
N ARG A 97 14.10 -3.73 9.87
CA ARG A 97 15.16 -2.95 9.22
C ARG A 97 14.94 -2.90 7.71
N GLU A 98 14.69 -4.05 7.07
CA GLU A 98 14.43 -4.15 5.64
C GLU A 98 13.12 -3.44 5.27
N ALA A 99 12.10 -3.51 6.11
CA ALA A 99 10.86 -2.75 5.96
C ALA A 99 11.15 -1.23 5.92
N THR A 100 11.96 -0.75 6.87
CA THR A 100 12.36 0.67 6.96
C THR A 100 13.24 1.09 5.79
N GLU A 101 14.19 0.25 5.35
CA GLU A 101 14.98 0.47 4.14
C GLU A 101 14.07 0.62 2.90
N ILE A 102 13.04 -0.23 2.75
CA ILE A 102 12.06 -0.14 1.66
C ILE A 102 11.30 1.19 1.72
N ILE A 103 10.85 1.62 2.90
CA ILE A 103 10.17 2.91 3.07
C ILE A 103 11.11 4.06 2.70
N MET A 104 12.37 4.00 3.15
CA MET A 104 13.38 5.05 2.97
C MET A 104 13.85 5.25 1.53
N ARG A 105 13.56 4.30 0.63
CA ARG A 105 13.75 4.50 -0.83
C ARG A 105 12.82 5.58 -1.37
N ASP A 106 11.65 5.76 -0.77
CA ASP A 106 10.61 6.65 -1.28
C ASP A 106 10.34 7.88 -0.40
N LEU A 107 10.79 7.91 0.86
CA LEU A 107 10.68 9.05 1.77
C LEU A 107 11.72 9.05 2.90
N PRO A 108 12.13 10.21 3.45
CA PRO A 108 13.14 10.27 4.52
C PRO A 108 12.63 10.12 5.97
N LEU A 109 11.30 10.15 6.19
CA LEU A 109 10.68 10.31 7.52
C LEU A 109 9.67 9.18 7.85
N PRO A 110 10.12 7.91 7.92
CA PRO A 110 9.24 6.76 8.14
C PRO A 110 8.42 6.82 9.44
N GLY A 111 9.03 7.15 10.57
CA GLY A 111 8.44 7.24 11.90
C GLY A 111 7.48 8.43 12.06
N VAL A 112 7.79 9.58 11.47
CA VAL A 112 6.82 10.71 11.40
C VAL A 112 5.59 10.30 10.60
N LEU A 113 5.76 9.76 9.39
CA LEU A 113 4.63 9.38 8.54
C LEU A 113 3.90 8.11 9.02
N GLY A 114 4.48 7.34 9.92
CA GLY A 114 3.79 6.29 10.69
C GLY A 114 2.79 6.85 11.71
N ARG A 115 2.87 8.15 12.04
CA ARG A 115 2.01 8.80 13.05
C ARG A 115 1.00 9.74 12.43
N VAL A 116 1.44 10.61 11.52
CA VAL A 116 0.64 11.78 11.10
C VAL A 116 0.04 11.64 9.70
N CYS A 117 0.27 10.53 9.01
CA CYS A 117 -0.23 10.35 7.64
C CYS A 117 -1.77 10.15 7.63
N PRO A 118 -2.50 10.82 6.71
CA PRO A 118 -3.94 10.61 6.49
C PRO A 118 -4.25 9.32 5.69
N HIS A 119 -3.22 8.50 5.45
CA HIS A 119 -3.32 7.11 5.00
C HIS A 119 -4.29 6.86 3.83
N PRO A 120 -4.21 7.63 2.72
CA PRO A 120 -5.05 7.42 1.54
C PRO A 120 -4.88 6.01 0.95
N CYS A 121 -3.73 5.39 1.17
CA CYS A 121 -3.44 4.01 0.81
C CYS A 121 -4.39 2.98 1.44
N GLU A 122 -4.93 3.23 2.63
CA GLU A 122 -5.87 2.33 3.29
C GLU A 122 -7.26 2.43 2.67
N ARG A 123 -7.67 3.61 2.20
CA ARG A 123 -8.96 3.81 1.52
C ARG A 123 -9.04 3.05 0.20
N SER A 124 -7.91 2.86 -0.48
CA SER A 124 -7.81 2.07 -1.72
C SER A 124 -7.40 0.61 -1.46
N CYS A 125 -7.29 0.18 -0.22
CA CYS A 125 -6.87 -1.19 0.09
C CYS A 125 -7.97 -2.20 -0.26
N ARG A 126 -7.68 -3.11 -1.18
CA ARG A 126 -8.62 -4.17 -1.61
C ARG A 126 -9.00 -5.17 -0.51
N ARG A 127 -8.27 -5.19 0.62
CA ARG A 127 -8.70 -5.98 1.79
C ARG A 127 -10.07 -5.55 2.29
N GLY A 128 -10.47 -4.29 2.08
CA GLY A 128 -11.83 -3.81 2.35
C GLY A 128 -12.93 -4.43 1.47
N GLU A 129 -12.58 -5.16 0.40
CA GLU A 129 -13.54 -5.98 -0.38
C GLU A 129 -13.92 -7.28 0.35
N VAL A 130 -13.09 -7.71 1.32
CA VAL A 130 -13.27 -8.94 2.11
C VAL A 130 -13.72 -8.61 3.53
N ASP A 131 -12.97 -7.75 4.21
CA ASP A 131 -13.24 -7.30 5.58
C ASP A 131 -12.87 -5.81 5.77
N GLU A 132 -11.82 -5.51 6.53
CA GLU A 132 -11.37 -4.17 6.86
C GLU A 132 -10.00 -3.89 6.22
N PRO A 133 -9.71 -2.67 5.73
CA PRO A 133 -8.39 -2.32 5.22
C PRO A 133 -7.23 -2.68 6.15
N ILE A 134 -6.06 -2.95 5.57
CA ILE A 134 -4.82 -3.11 6.32
C ILE A 134 -4.48 -1.77 7.00
N ALA A 135 -4.07 -1.81 8.27
CA ALA A 135 -3.56 -0.66 9.02
C ALA A 135 -2.14 -0.26 8.58
N ILE A 136 -2.00 0.09 7.30
CA ILE A 136 -0.78 0.42 6.61
C ILE A 136 0.03 1.51 7.32
N ARG A 137 -0.62 2.57 7.82
CA ARG A 137 0.07 3.66 8.55
C ARG A 137 0.73 3.12 9.82
N GLU A 138 0.01 2.32 10.57
CA GLU A 138 0.51 1.76 11.83
C GLU A 138 1.60 0.70 11.56
N LEU A 139 1.48 -0.12 10.51
CA LEU A 139 2.57 -1.04 10.12
C LEU A 139 3.85 -0.29 9.72
N LYS A 140 3.73 0.89 9.11
CA LYS A 140 4.88 1.77 8.86
C LYS A 140 5.52 2.25 10.17
N ARG A 141 4.70 2.60 11.17
CA ARG A 141 5.18 2.93 12.51
C ARG A 141 5.86 1.74 13.18
N VAL A 142 5.28 0.54 13.10
CA VAL A 142 5.88 -0.69 13.63
C VAL A 142 7.26 -0.90 13.03
N ALA A 143 7.42 -0.78 11.71
CA ALA A 143 8.72 -0.86 11.07
C ALA A 143 9.72 0.19 11.60
N ALA A 144 9.30 1.46 11.64
CA ALA A 144 10.16 2.56 12.04
C ALA A 144 10.59 2.47 13.52
N ASP A 145 9.64 2.20 14.43
CA ASP A 145 9.89 2.21 15.88
C ASP A 145 10.70 0.98 16.35
N HIS A 146 10.72 -0.11 15.57
CA HIS A 146 11.58 -1.29 15.83
C HIS A 146 12.96 -1.19 15.13
N THR A 147 13.23 -0.12 14.39
CA THR A 147 14.48 0.04 13.65
C THR A 147 15.28 1.21 14.21
N ASN A 148 16.52 0.95 14.61
CA ASN A 148 17.46 2.04 14.82
C ASN A 148 17.99 2.50 13.45
N LEU A 149 17.73 3.76 13.09
CA LEU A 149 18.13 4.30 11.79
C LEU A 149 19.65 4.26 11.57
N SER A 150 20.46 4.29 12.64
CA SER A 150 21.92 4.14 12.52
C SER A 150 22.35 2.79 11.94
N ASP A 151 21.51 1.77 12.05
CA ASP A 151 21.81 0.41 11.55
C ASP A 151 21.59 0.30 10.05
N ILE A 152 20.90 1.27 9.44
CA ILE A 152 20.73 1.39 8.00
C ILE A 152 22.02 2.00 7.43
N PRO A 153 22.71 1.30 6.50
CA PRO A 153 23.93 1.79 5.90
C PRO A 153 23.64 2.97 4.98
N VAL A 154 24.46 4.00 5.08
CA VAL A 154 24.49 5.09 4.08
C VAL A 154 25.32 4.60 2.91
N ALA A 155 24.72 4.54 1.72
CA ALA A 155 25.44 4.13 0.52
C ALA A 155 26.56 5.13 0.21
N GLU A 156 27.72 4.63 -0.19
CA GLU A 156 28.76 5.48 -0.76
C GLU A 156 28.27 6.02 -2.11
N VAL A 157 28.30 7.34 -2.25
CA VAL A 157 27.89 8.06 -3.47
C VAL A 157 29.07 8.85 -3.99
N GLU A 158 29.21 8.93 -5.31
CA GLU A 158 30.25 9.74 -5.93
C GLU A 158 29.96 11.23 -5.65
N PRO A 159 30.86 11.97 -4.98
CA PRO A 159 30.63 13.35 -4.62
C PRO A 159 30.64 14.23 -5.87
N LYS A 160 29.66 15.14 -5.94
CA LYS A 160 29.57 16.17 -6.98
C LYS A 160 30.05 17.53 -6.45
N ASP A 161 30.54 18.36 -7.35
CA ASP A 161 31.08 19.68 -6.98
C ASP A 161 29.99 20.74 -6.84
N GLU A 162 28.85 20.56 -7.52
CA GLU A 162 27.73 21.49 -7.48
C GLU A 162 27.10 21.55 -6.08
N LYS A 163 26.84 22.78 -5.63
CA LYS A 163 26.15 23.06 -4.37
C LYS A 163 24.68 23.35 -4.61
N VAL A 164 23.84 22.88 -3.71
CA VAL A 164 22.41 23.15 -3.69
C VAL A 164 22.02 23.80 -2.37
N ALA A 165 21.21 24.86 -2.45
CA ALA A 165 20.63 25.51 -1.29
C ALA A 165 19.13 25.18 -1.18
N ILE A 166 18.67 24.89 0.03
CA ILE A 166 17.28 24.56 0.34
C ILE A 166 16.78 25.54 1.38
N ILE A 167 15.67 26.21 1.09
CA ILE A 167 15.08 27.22 1.97
C ILE A 167 13.88 26.61 2.68
N GLY A 168 14.01 26.41 3.99
CA GLY A 168 13.04 25.78 4.87
C GLY A 168 13.38 24.31 5.18
N ALA A 169 13.46 23.96 6.47
CA ALA A 169 13.68 22.59 6.94
C ALA A 169 12.36 21.88 7.29
N GLY A 170 11.30 22.13 6.53
CA GLY A 170 10.03 21.40 6.59
C GLY A 170 10.07 20.08 5.81
N PRO A 171 8.94 19.34 5.72
CA PRO A 171 8.91 18.03 5.05
C PRO A 171 9.40 18.07 3.60
N ALA A 172 8.98 19.08 2.84
CA ALA A 172 9.39 19.24 1.44
C ALA A 172 10.89 19.54 1.29
N GLY A 173 11.43 20.44 2.11
CA GLY A 173 12.85 20.79 2.10
C GLY A 173 13.74 19.63 2.52
N LEU A 174 13.38 18.93 3.61
CA LEU A 174 14.10 17.75 4.07
C LEU A 174 14.05 16.59 3.05
N SER A 175 12.91 16.41 2.37
CA SER A 175 12.78 15.46 1.27
C SER A 175 13.67 15.81 0.08
N ALA A 176 13.62 17.07 -0.39
CA ALA A 176 14.51 17.51 -1.46
C ALA A 176 15.99 17.33 -1.09
N ALA A 177 16.35 17.64 0.16
CA ALA A 177 17.70 17.50 0.66
C ALA A 177 18.18 16.05 0.61
N TYR A 178 17.36 15.14 1.12
CA TYR A 178 17.67 13.72 1.20
C TYR A 178 17.91 13.12 -0.20
N PHE A 179 17.01 13.36 -1.15
CA PHE A 179 17.14 12.79 -2.49
C PHE A 179 18.30 13.40 -3.30
N LEU A 180 18.61 14.68 -3.12
CA LEU A 180 19.80 15.28 -3.73
C LEU A 180 21.11 14.77 -3.11
N ALA A 181 21.13 14.54 -1.79
CA ALA A 181 22.27 13.96 -1.10
C ALA A 181 22.54 12.51 -1.57
N LEU A 182 21.50 11.71 -1.79
CA LEU A 182 21.62 10.37 -2.40
C LEU A 182 22.18 10.40 -3.82
N GLU A 183 22.10 11.53 -4.53
CA GLU A 183 22.72 11.74 -5.83
C GLU A 183 24.15 12.34 -5.76
N GLY A 184 24.70 12.50 -4.56
CA GLY A 184 26.07 12.97 -4.33
C GLY A 184 26.25 14.50 -4.29
N TYR A 185 25.17 15.29 -4.33
CA TYR A 185 25.26 16.75 -4.28
C TYR A 185 25.55 17.28 -2.85
N LYS A 186 26.25 18.43 -2.77
CA LYS A 186 26.48 19.14 -1.51
C LYS A 186 25.27 20.00 -1.17
N VAL A 187 24.53 19.63 -0.13
CA VAL A 187 23.24 20.25 0.21
C VAL A 187 23.31 21.03 1.52
N SER A 188 22.94 22.31 1.45
CA SER A 188 22.77 23.18 2.62
C SER A 188 21.32 23.61 2.77
N VAL A 189 20.74 23.37 3.95
CA VAL A 189 19.36 23.73 4.31
C VAL A 189 19.38 24.93 5.25
N TYR A 190 18.61 25.96 4.94
CA TYR A 190 18.51 27.20 5.71
C TYR A 190 17.12 27.27 6.37
N GLU A 191 17.09 27.29 7.70
CA GLU A 191 15.87 27.27 8.51
C GLU A 191 15.79 28.55 9.35
N ALA A 192 14.67 29.25 9.25
CA ALA A 192 14.42 30.49 9.98
C ALA A 192 14.22 30.26 11.48
N MET A 193 13.64 29.12 11.85
CA MET A 193 13.34 28.77 13.23
C MET A 193 14.56 28.19 13.97
N PRO A 194 14.53 28.14 15.32
CA PRO A 194 15.65 27.62 16.11
C PRO A 194 15.96 26.14 15.87
N GLU A 195 14.94 25.34 15.55
CA GLU A 195 15.04 23.91 15.30
C GLU A 195 14.36 23.50 13.98
N PRO A 196 14.90 22.52 13.25
CA PRO A 196 14.35 22.05 11.97
C PRO A 196 13.10 21.17 12.14
N GLY A 197 12.31 21.03 11.08
CA GLY A 197 11.10 20.20 11.04
C GLY A 197 9.86 20.95 10.53
N GLY A 198 9.93 22.27 10.41
CA GLY A 198 8.82 23.10 9.91
C GLY A 198 7.49 22.81 10.62
N MET A 199 6.40 22.67 9.86
CA MET A 199 5.08 22.40 10.44
C MET A 199 4.98 21.07 11.22
N MET A 200 5.86 20.09 10.98
CA MET A 200 5.91 18.89 11.82
C MET A 200 6.35 19.21 13.26
N ARG A 201 7.23 20.22 13.41
CA ARG A 201 7.67 20.70 14.73
C ARG A 201 6.70 21.71 15.33
N TYR A 202 6.31 22.71 14.54
CA TYR A 202 5.63 23.88 15.10
C TYR A 202 4.11 23.87 14.93
N GLY A 203 3.59 23.00 14.06
CA GLY A 203 2.17 22.85 13.76
C GLY A 203 1.55 21.56 14.32
N ILE A 204 2.29 20.46 14.40
CA ILE A 204 1.77 19.18 14.93
C ILE A 204 2.12 19.04 16.41
N PRO A 205 1.13 18.82 17.31
CA PRO A 205 1.37 18.63 18.73
C PRO A 205 2.19 17.39 19.08
N GLU A 206 2.97 17.47 20.16
CA GLU A 206 3.83 16.37 20.64
C GLU A 206 3.10 15.08 21.01
N HIS A 207 1.83 15.19 21.43
CA HIS A 207 1.01 14.02 21.76
C HIS A 207 0.60 13.19 20.52
N ARG A 208 0.78 13.74 19.31
CA ARG A 208 0.63 13.05 18.03
C ARG A 208 1.97 12.75 17.37
N LEU A 209 2.94 13.67 17.50
CA LEU A 209 4.28 13.52 16.95
C LEU A 209 5.35 13.87 17.99
N PRO A 210 5.90 12.88 18.71
CA PRO A 210 6.94 13.11 19.70
C PRO A 210 8.19 13.77 19.08
N ARG A 211 8.78 14.75 19.79
CA ARG A 211 10.00 15.44 19.33
C ARG A 211 11.17 14.48 19.15
N SER A 212 11.33 13.51 20.06
CA SER A 212 12.38 12.49 19.96
C SER A 212 12.35 11.71 18.64
N VAL A 213 11.16 11.43 18.10
CA VAL A 213 11.01 10.76 16.80
C VAL A 213 11.46 11.68 15.68
N LEU A 214 10.94 12.91 15.65
CA LEU A 214 11.28 13.90 14.63
C LEU A 214 12.79 14.24 14.64
N ASP A 215 13.36 14.45 15.82
CA ASP A 215 14.78 14.76 16.02
C ASP A 215 15.65 13.60 15.54
N ASN A 216 15.32 12.36 15.92
CA ASN A 216 16.07 11.18 15.49
C ASN A 216 16.07 11.03 13.95
N GLU A 217 14.95 11.27 13.29
CA GLU A 217 14.88 11.21 11.82
C GLU A 217 15.67 12.34 11.16
N ILE A 218 15.59 13.57 11.67
CA ILE A 218 16.35 14.70 11.12
C ILE A 218 17.86 14.50 11.34
N GLU A 219 18.29 14.03 12.51
CA GLU A 219 19.69 13.69 12.78
C GLU A 219 20.18 12.59 11.85
N ASN A 220 19.34 11.60 11.54
CA ASN A 220 19.66 10.58 10.56
C ASN A 220 19.94 11.18 9.16
N LEU A 221 19.21 12.22 8.75
CA LEU A 221 19.45 12.89 7.45
C LEU A 221 20.83 13.54 7.34
N LYS A 222 21.39 14.03 8.45
CA LYS A 222 22.75 14.60 8.47
C LYS A 222 23.83 13.57 8.12
N ARG A 223 23.58 12.28 8.36
CA ARG A 223 24.51 11.18 7.98
C ARG A 223 24.71 11.08 6.46
N TYR A 224 23.79 11.63 5.67
CA TYR A 224 23.88 11.69 4.20
C TYR A 224 24.65 12.94 3.71
N GLY A 225 25.30 13.70 4.61
CA GLY A 225 26.08 14.89 4.24
C GLY A 225 25.24 16.17 4.10
N ILE A 226 24.03 16.19 4.64
CA ILE A 226 23.15 17.36 4.64
C ILE A 226 23.54 18.30 5.79
N GLU A 227 23.83 19.56 5.46
CA GLU A 227 24.09 20.61 6.45
C GLU A 227 22.81 21.41 6.71
N ILE A 228 22.46 21.65 7.97
CA ILE A 228 21.26 22.40 8.37
C ILE A 228 21.67 23.60 9.22
N PHE A 229 21.39 24.80 8.73
CA PHE A 229 21.64 26.08 9.38
C PHE A 229 20.33 26.64 9.93
N THR A 230 20.12 26.53 11.24
CA THR A 230 18.95 27.10 11.93
C THR A 230 19.16 28.57 12.27
N ASN A 231 18.10 29.26 12.72
CA ASN A 231 18.12 30.70 13.00
C ASN A 231 18.65 31.54 11.82
N THR A 232 18.44 31.08 10.59
CA THR A 232 18.94 31.71 9.37
C THR A 232 17.76 31.94 8.43
N ALA A 233 17.11 33.08 8.56
CA ALA A 233 15.98 33.47 7.74
C ALA A 233 16.47 34.08 6.41
N VAL A 234 16.20 33.39 5.31
CA VAL A 234 16.45 33.95 3.97
C VAL A 234 15.58 35.19 3.77
N GLY A 235 16.13 36.23 3.14
CA GLY A 235 15.53 37.56 2.98
C GLY A 235 15.83 38.52 4.14
N LYS A 236 16.31 38.03 5.27
CA LYS A 236 16.71 38.84 6.44
C LYS A 236 18.19 38.68 6.79
N ASP A 237 18.63 37.44 6.97
CA ASP A 237 19.98 37.11 7.43
C ASP A 237 20.92 36.77 6.25
N ILE A 238 20.36 36.25 5.15
CA ILE A 238 21.05 35.98 3.88
C ILE A 238 20.06 36.13 2.72
N THR A 239 20.51 36.56 1.54
CA THR A 239 19.64 36.65 0.35
C THR A 239 19.84 35.50 -0.63
N ILE A 240 18.88 35.30 -1.54
CA ILE A 240 18.98 34.27 -2.58
C ILE A 240 20.16 34.56 -3.52
N GLU A 241 20.42 35.82 -3.84
CA GLU A 241 21.56 36.26 -4.66
C GLU A 241 22.89 35.98 -3.97
N GLU A 242 22.97 36.11 -2.64
CA GLU A 242 24.15 35.75 -1.87
C GLU A 242 24.39 34.24 -1.90
N LEU A 243 23.34 33.42 -1.78
CA LEU A 243 23.44 31.96 -1.94
C LEU A 243 23.98 31.58 -3.32
N GLN A 244 23.51 32.23 -4.38
CA GLN A 244 24.02 32.04 -5.75
C GLN A 244 25.50 32.47 -5.87
N LYS A 245 25.87 33.63 -5.31
CA LYS A 245 27.27 34.11 -5.28
C LYS A 245 28.19 33.16 -4.51
N HIS A 246 27.68 32.50 -3.47
CA HIS A 246 28.40 31.46 -2.71
C HIS A 246 28.46 30.10 -3.41
N GLY A 247 27.93 30.02 -4.63
CA GLY A 247 28.09 28.89 -5.54
C GLY A 247 26.91 27.93 -5.60
N ALA A 248 25.76 28.26 -4.99
CA ALA A 248 24.54 27.47 -5.16
C ALA A 248 24.09 27.50 -6.63
N LYS A 249 24.11 26.35 -7.29
CA LYS A 249 23.74 26.19 -8.71
C LYS A 249 22.25 25.91 -8.91
N ALA A 250 21.61 25.36 -7.89
CA ALA A 250 20.16 25.21 -7.82
C ALA A 250 19.67 25.58 -6.42
N ILE A 251 18.46 26.12 -6.34
CA ILE A 251 17.81 26.55 -5.09
C ILE A 251 16.41 25.95 -5.03
N PHE A 252 16.06 25.36 -3.88
CA PHE A 252 14.70 24.89 -3.60
C PHE A 252 14.01 25.80 -2.58
N LEU A 253 12.81 26.26 -2.91
CA LEU A 253 11.94 27.08 -2.07
C LEU A 253 10.87 26.19 -1.40
N GLY A 254 11.05 25.90 -0.12
CA GLY A 254 10.07 25.20 0.72
C GLY A 254 9.73 25.96 2.02
N PRO A 255 9.37 27.26 1.96
CA PRO A 255 9.14 28.06 3.16
C PRO A 255 7.92 27.60 3.98
N GLY A 256 6.97 26.87 3.39
CA GLY A 256 5.73 26.44 4.05
C GLY A 256 4.68 27.56 4.18
N ALA A 257 3.51 27.24 4.75
CA ALA A 257 2.40 28.17 4.92
C ALA A 257 2.22 28.63 6.38
N TRP A 258 2.99 29.65 6.79
CA TRP A 258 3.06 30.07 8.20
C TRP A 258 2.03 31.11 8.64
N LYS A 259 1.31 31.76 7.72
CA LYS A 259 0.32 32.80 8.03
C LYS A 259 -1.08 32.18 8.04
N GLY A 260 -1.83 32.34 9.12
CA GLY A 260 -3.24 31.93 9.17
C GLY A 260 -4.13 32.87 8.35
N LEU A 261 -5.12 32.31 7.64
CA LEU A 261 -6.11 33.12 6.92
C LEU A 261 -7.04 33.87 7.89
N LYS A 262 -7.34 35.13 7.58
CA LYS A 262 -8.30 35.95 8.32
C LYS A 262 -9.75 35.56 7.99
N LEU A 263 -10.60 35.49 9.01
CA LEU A 263 -12.06 35.35 8.95
C LEU A 263 -12.73 36.53 8.24
N ARG A 264 -12.16 37.74 8.37
CA ARG A 264 -12.70 39.00 7.84
C ARG A 264 -14.07 39.33 8.42
N ILE A 265 -14.20 39.15 9.73
CA ILE A 265 -15.40 39.49 10.50
C ILE A 265 -15.10 40.56 11.55
N ARG A 266 -16.13 41.24 12.05
CA ARG A 266 -15.95 42.26 13.08
C ARG A 266 -15.39 41.62 14.36
N GLY A 267 -14.44 42.31 15.00
CA GLY A 267 -13.85 41.90 16.28
C GLY A 267 -12.68 40.90 16.16
N GLU A 268 -12.26 40.54 14.95
CA GLU A 268 -11.14 39.62 14.70
C GLU A 268 -9.80 40.08 15.29
N GLU A 269 -9.61 41.37 15.53
CA GLU A 269 -8.38 41.93 16.10
C GLU A 269 -8.43 42.05 17.65
N SER A 270 -9.44 41.45 18.31
CA SER A 270 -9.58 41.49 19.77
C SER A 270 -8.51 40.67 20.48
N GLU A 271 -8.09 41.11 21.68
CA GLU A 271 -7.20 40.33 22.54
C GLU A 271 -7.88 39.01 22.94
N GLY A 272 -7.26 37.88 22.59
CA GLY A 272 -7.85 36.54 22.75
C GLY A 272 -8.10 35.82 21.43
N VAL A 273 -8.08 36.54 20.30
CA VAL A 273 -8.15 35.97 18.96
C VAL A 273 -6.74 35.68 18.45
N ARG A 274 -6.44 34.43 18.09
CA ARG A 274 -5.16 34.02 17.49
C ARG A 274 -5.38 32.91 16.49
N ASP A 275 -4.79 32.98 15.30
CA ASP A 275 -4.86 31.88 14.35
C ASP A 275 -4.18 30.62 14.91
N VAL A 276 -4.64 29.45 14.46
CA VAL A 276 -4.20 28.17 14.97
C VAL A 276 -2.70 27.93 14.79
N THR A 277 -2.10 28.47 13.72
CA THR A 277 -0.67 28.31 13.44
C THR A 277 0.15 29.06 14.47
N SER A 278 -0.21 30.33 14.72
CA SER A 278 0.44 31.14 15.75
C SER A 278 0.24 30.55 17.14
N PHE A 279 -0.98 30.09 17.46
CA PHE A 279 -1.30 29.46 18.74
C PHE A 279 -0.43 28.21 18.98
N LEU A 280 -0.43 27.26 18.04
CA LEU A 280 0.35 26.03 18.19
C LEU A 280 1.86 26.33 18.19
N ARG A 281 2.34 27.25 17.36
CA ARG A 281 3.75 27.65 17.37
C ARG A 281 4.17 28.22 18.72
N GLU A 282 3.39 29.13 19.32
CA GLU A 282 3.68 29.74 20.62
C GLU A 282 3.75 28.71 21.75
N VAL A 283 2.92 27.66 21.68
CA VAL A 283 2.98 26.53 22.62
C VAL A 283 4.30 25.78 22.46
N HIS A 284 4.67 25.44 21.23
CA HIS A 284 5.89 24.68 20.95
C HIS A 284 7.17 25.42 21.29
N VAL A 285 7.24 26.73 21.06
CA VAL A 285 8.41 27.54 21.48
C VAL A 285 8.40 27.85 22.98
N GLY A 286 7.35 27.45 23.71
CA GLY A 286 7.24 27.62 25.16
C GLY A 286 6.79 29.01 25.62
N ASN A 287 6.35 29.87 24.70
CA ASN A 287 5.84 31.21 25.00
C ASN A 287 4.41 31.19 25.55
N LEU A 288 3.62 30.17 25.21
CA LEU A 288 2.27 29.97 25.72
C LEU A 288 2.17 28.67 26.52
N LYS A 289 2.06 28.78 27.84
CA LYS A 289 2.07 27.62 28.76
C LYS A 289 0.73 27.31 29.41
N LYS A 290 -0.17 28.28 29.44
CA LYS A 290 -1.49 28.15 30.05
C LYS A 290 -2.49 29.05 29.35
N ILE A 291 -3.73 28.59 29.26
CA ILE A 291 -4.89 29.41 28.91
C ILE A 291 -5.98 29.19 29.96
N GLU A 292 -6.90 30.14 30.11
CA GLU A 292 -7.99 30.08 31.09
C GLU A 292 -9.32 30.41 30.41
N GLY A 293 -10.41 29.87 30.94
CA GLY A 293 -11.72 30.06 30.33
C GLY A 293 -11.97 29.16 29.12
N LYS A 294 -12.90 29.57 28.26
CA LYS A 294 -13.40 28.77 27.14
C LYS A 294 -12.67 29.09 25.84
N ALA A 295 -12.32 28.06 25.08
CA ALA A 295 -11.73 28.18 23.75
C ALA A 295 -12.73 27.75 22.66
N VAL A 296 -12.91 28.58 21.64
CA VAL A 296 -13.67 28.26 20.43
C VAL A 296 -12.74 28.22 19.23
N ILE A 297 -12.65 27.06 18.60
CA ILE A 297 -11.83 26.80 17.43
C ILE A 297 -12.73 26.76 16.20
N ILE A 298 -12.33 27.43 15.12
CA ILE A 298 -13.16 27.59 13.91
C ILE A 298 -12.52 26.80 12.77
N GLY A 299 -13.09 25.65 12.42
CA GLY A 299 -12.53 24.79 11.37
C GLY A 299 -13.00 23.35 11.46
N GLY A 300 -12.58 22.53 10.50
CA GLY A 300 -12.94 21.11 10.42
C GLY A 300 -11.84 20.20 9.88
N GLY A 301 -10.57 20.65 9.95
CA GLY A 301 -9.40 19.85 9.58
C GLY A 301 -8.54 19.52 10.79
N HIS A 302 -7.39 18.85 10.56
CA HIS A 302 -6.48 18.41 11.63
C HIS A 302 -6.06 19.55 12.55
N SER A 303 -5.71 20.72 12.01
CA SER A 303 -5.31 21.87 12.83
C SER A 303 -6.40 22.29 13.81
N ALA A 304 -7.68 22.16 13.46
CA ALA A 304 -8.78 22.50 14.36
C ALA A 304 -8.88 21.51 15.54
N LEU A 305 -8.71 20.20 15.26
CA LEU A 305 -8.67 19.17 16.29
C LEU A 305 -7.45 19.36 17.21
N ASP A 306 -6.28 19.57 16.61
CA ASP A 306 -5.03 19.79 17.34
C ASP A 306 -5.13 21.04 18.22
N GLY A 307 -5.64 22.16 17.68
CA GLY A 307 -5.88 23.38 18.44
C GLY A 307 -6.81 23.16 19.65
N ALA A 308 -7.89 22.42 19.48
CA ALA A 308 -8.84 22.14 20.56
C ALA A 308 -8.23 21.23 21.64
N ARG A 309 -7.54 20.16 21.25
CA ARG A 309 -6.90 19.21 22.16
C ARG A 309 -5.72 19.82 22.92
N VAL A 310 -4.98 20.71 22.27
CA VAL A 310 -3.91 21.50 22.92
C VAL A 310 -4.51 22.52 23.88
N ALA A 311 -5.61 23.20 23.51
CA ALA A 311 -6.28 24.14 24.41
C ALA A 311 -6.68 23.49 25.75
N LEU A 312 -7.26 22.28 25.71
CA LEU A 312 -7.58 21.52 26.92
C LEU A 312 -6.34 21.18 27.75
N ARG A 313 -5.24 20.75 27.11
CA ARG A 313 -3.96 20.45 27.80
C ARG A 313 -3.30 21.67 28.44
N LEU A 314 -3.54 22.86 27.89
CA LEU A 314 -3.09 24.13 28.46
C LEU A 314 -4.01 24.64 29.60
N GLY A 315 -5.10 23.93 29.91
CA GLY A 315 -5.98 24.25 31.02
C GLY A 315 -7.24 25.03 30.68
N ALA A 316 -7.68 25.07 29.41
CA ALA A 316 -9.01 25.60 29.08
C ALA A 316 -10.12 24.80 29.80
N ASP A 317 -11.13 25.51 30.30
CA ASP A 317 -12.28 24.90 30.97
C ASP A 317 -13.13 24.08 30.00
N GLU A 318 -13.29 24.59 28.77
CA GLU A 318 -13.98 23.93 27.67
C GLU A 318 -13.30 24.26 26.34
N ALA A 319 -13.25 23.28 25.43
CA ALA A 319 -12.87 23.48 24.05
C ALA A 319 -14.04 23.13 23.13
N HIS A 320 -14.42 24.09 22.29
CA HIS A 320 -15.47 23.94 21.30
C HIS A 320 -14.90 24.07 19.90
N ILE A 321 -15.32 23.20 18.99
CA ILE A 321 -15.08 23.38 17.56
C ILE A 321 -16.37 23.82 16.91
N ILE A 322 -16.36 24.92 16.16
CA ILE A 322 -17.48 25.27 15.27
C ILE A 322 -17.12 24.92 13.83
N TYR A 323 -17.97 24.12 13.19
CA TYR A 323 -17.78 23.68 11.81
C TYR A 323 -19.03 23.96 10.97
N ARG A 324 -18.85 24.69 9.88
CA ARG A 324 -19.94 25.15 9.02
C ARG A 324 -20.63 24.05 8.20
N ARG A 325 -20.14 22.80 8.23
CA ARG A 325 -20.74 21.64 7.54
C ARG A 325 -21.06 20.51 8.53
N SER A 326 -21.53 19.38 8.02
CA SER A 326 -21.84 18.20 8.84
C SER A 326 -20.58 17.37 9.11
N ARG A 327 -20.71 16.36 9.97
CA ARG A 327 -19.63 15.41 10.31
C ARG A 327 -19.07 14.72 9.05
N THR A 328 -19.94 14.40 8.08
CA THR A 328 -19.57 13.69 6.85
C THR A 328 -18.61 14.48 5.96
N GLU A 329 -18.70 15.83 5.95
CA GLU A 329 -17.79 16.67 5.16
C GLU A 329 -16.59 17.18 5.97
N MET A 330 -16.37 16.69 7.19
CA MET A 330 -15.19 17.06 7.98
C MET A 330 -13.94 16.48 7.30
N LEU A 331 -12.84 17.23 7.30
CA LEU A 331 -11.62 16.86 6.57
C LEU A 331 -10.73 15.89 7.36
N ALA A 332 -10.82 15.95 8.70
CA ALA A 332 -10.09 15.04 9.58
C ALA A 332 -10.69 13.63 9.55
N GLU A 333 -9.87 12.62 9.81
CA GLU A 333 -10.32 11.22 9.79
C GLU A 333 -11.23 10.91 10.99
N PRO A 334 -12.20 9.99 10.82
CA PRO A 334 -13.18 9.66 11.86
C PRO A 334 -12.55 9.30 13.21
N GLU A 335 -11.45 8.57 13.22
CA GLU A 335 -10.75 8.18 14.44
C GLU A 335 -10.16 9.38 15.20
N GLU A 336 -9.67 10.41 14.51
CA GLU A 336 -9.14 11.62 15.16
C GLU A 336 -10.28 12.47 15.75
N ILE A 337 -11.44 12.48 15.09
CA ILE A 337 -12.66 13.13 15.61
C ILE A 337 -13.10 12.43 16.89
N GLU A 338 -13.18 11.10 16.87
CA GLU A 338 -13.58 10.29 18.03
C GLU A 338 -12.61 10.45 19.21
N GLU A 339 -11.30 10.48 18.96
CA GLU A 339 -10.30 10.72 20.02
C GLU A 339 -10.39 12.13 20.61
N ALA A 340 -10.74 13.15 19.81
CA ALA A 340 -10.98 14.50 20.32
C ALA A 340 -12.27 14.56 21.18
N GLU A 341 -13.36 13.91 20.74
CA GLU A 341 -14.61 13.83 21.50
C GLU A 341 -14.42 13.08 22.82
N LYS A 342 -13.61 12.01 22.86
CA LYS A 342 -13.23 11.29 24.09
C LYS A 342 -12.46 12.16 25.08
N GLU A 343 -11.68 13.12 24.59
CA GLU A 343 -11.00 14.13 25.43
C GLU A 343 -11.94 15.26 25.88
N GLY A 344 -13.22 15.24 25.50
CA GLY A 344 -14.21 16.23 25.91
C GLY A 344 -14.33 17.45 24.99
N VAL A 345 -13.72 17.41 23.79
CA VAL A 345 -13.91 18.46 22.77
C VAL A 345 -15.35 18.43 22.29
N LYS A 346 -16.03 19.59 22.32
CA LYS A 346 -17.43 19.74 21.92
C LYS A 346 -17.51 20.26 20.48
N ILE A 347 -17.95 19.43 19.54
CA ILE A 347 -18.02 19.78 18.13
C ILE A 347 -19.44 20.21 17.74
N HIS A 348 -19.56 21.46 17.27
CA HIS A 348 -20.80 22.06 16.81
C HIS A 348 -20.83 22.09 15.29
N PHE A 349 -21.48 21.07 14.71
CA PHE A 349 -21.71 20.98 13.28
C PHE A 349 -22.78 21.96 12.81
N LEU A 350 -22.70 22.32 11.53
CA LEU A 350 -23.62 23.25 10.88
C LEU A 350 -23.70 24.61 11.60
N VAL A 351 -22.54 25.14 12.00
CA VAL A 351 -22.40 26.43 12.66
C VAL A 351 -21.31 27.26 11.97
N ALA A 352 -21.62 28.52 11.66
CA ALA A 352 -20.68 29.48 11.11
C ALA A 352 -20.55 30.73 12.00
N PRO A 353 -19.34 31.31 12.11
CA PRO A 353 -19.15 32.56 12.86
C PRO A 353 -19.72 33.76 12.10
N LEU A 354 -20.29 34.72 12.83
CA LEU A 354 -20.75 36.01 12.31
C LEU A 354 -19.83 37.15 12.74
N ASN A 355 -19.64 37.34 14.05
CA ASN A 355 -18.79 38.39 14.63
C ASN A 355 -18.17 37.92 15.94
N ILE A 356 -17.00 38.45 16.28
CA ILE A 356 -16.39 38.27 17.60
C ILE A 356 -16.77 39.45 18.47
N VAL A 357 -17.31 39.18 19.66
CA VAL A 357 -17.76 40.18 20.61
C VAL A 357 -16.67 40.35 21.67
N GLY A 358 -16.20 41.60 21.81
CA GLY A 358 -15.24 41.97 22.83
C GLY A 358 -15.79 42.97 23.83
N GLU A 359 -15.21 42.96 25.03
CA GLU A 359 -15.43 43.93 26.11
C GLU A 359 -14.05 44.43 26.58
N ASP A 360 -13.85 45.75 26.64
CA ASP A 360 -12.55 46.38 26.94
C ASP A 360 -11.37 45.88 26.09
N GLY A 361 -11.64 45.55 24.82
CA GLY A 361 -10.64 45.04 23.87
C GLY A 361 -10.34 43.53 23.99
N LYS A 362 -10.93 42.85 24.98
CA LYS A 362 -10.77 41.40 25.20
C LYS A 362 -11.96 40.61 24.66
N THR A 363 -11.70 39.44 24.10
CA THR A 363 -12.73 38.52 23.60
C THR A 363 -13.62 38.05 24.77
N LYS A 364 -14.93 38.28 24.62
CA LYS A 364 -15.99 37.77 25.51
C LYS A 364 -16.72 36.58 24.92
N GLY A 365 -16.78 36.51 23.58
CA GLY A 365 -17.34 35.38 22.88
C GLY A 365 -17.52 35.63 21.39
N ILE A 366 -18.32 34.78 20.78
CA ILE A 366 -18.56 34.77 19.33
C ILE A 366 -20.05 34.62 19.04
N GLU A 367 -20.55 35.48 18.16
CA GLU A 367 -21.87 35.33 17.55
C GLU A 367 -21.77 34.32 16.41
N CYS A 368 -22.66 33.34 16.42
CA CYS A 368 -22.73 32.27 15.45
C CYS A 368 -24.11 32.20 14.83
N ILE A 369 -24.20 31.55 13.66
CA ILE A 369 -25.45 31.25 12.97
C ILE A 369 -25.47 29.78 12.57
N ARG A 370 -26.65 29.15 12.64
CA ARG A 370 -26.78 27.77 12.12
C ARG A 370 -26.75 27.80 10.60
N THR A 371 -26.18 26.75 10.02
CA THR A 371 -26.16 26.54 8.57
C THR A 371 -26.98 25.32 8.20
N ARG A 372 -27.38 25.24 6.93
CA ARG A 372 -27.86 24.02 6.28
C ARG A 372 -27.07 23.82 5.00
N LEU A 373 -26.93 22.57 4.59
CA LEU A 373 -26.23 22.24 3.35
C LEU A 373 -27.18 22.28 2.16
N THR A 374 -26.67 22.74 1.01
CA THR A 374 -27.33 22.53 -0.29
C THR A 374 -27.25 21.06 -0.69
N GLU A 375 -28.01 20.72 -1.74
CA GLU A 375 -27.68 19.55 -2.56
C GLU A 375 -26.23 19.63 -3.08
N PRO A 376 -25.59 18.48 -3.33
CA PRO A 376 -24.28 18.42 -3.98
C PRO A 376 -24.30 19.18 -5.31
N ASP A 377 -23.30 20.02 -5.54
CA ASP A 377 -23.09 20.61 -6.86
C ASP A 377 -22.47 19.59 -7.85
N THR A 378 -22.14 20.02 -9.06
CA THR A 378 -21.52 19.15 -10.10
C THR A 378 -20.16 18.58 -9.68
N THR A 379 -19.52 19.12 -8.64
CA THR A 379 -18.29 18.59 -8.06
C THR A 379 -18.55 17.64 -6.87
N GLY A 380 -19.82 17.36 -6.58
CA GLY A 380 -20.27 16.63 -5.40
C GLY A 380 -20.24 17.46 -4.11
N ARG A 381 -19.90 18.76 -4.18
CA ARG A 381 -19.65 19.58 -3.00
C ARG A 381 -20.94 20.24 -2.52
N ARG A 382 -21.20 20.13 -1.21
CA ARG A 382 -22.31 20.81 -0.56
C ARG A 382 -21.89 22.17 -0.01
N LYS A 383 -22.69 23.21 -0.31
CA LYS A 383 -22.45 24.57 0.16
C LYS A 383 -23.23 24.84 1.44
N PRO A 384 -22.59 25.39 2.49
CA PRO A 384 -23.31 25.82 3.68
C PRO A 384 -24.03 27.15 3.43
N ILE A 385 -25.32 27.20 3.76
CA ILE A 385 -26.17 28.40 3.67
C ILE A 385 -26.66 28.74 5.08
N PRO A 386 -26.60 30.01 5.53
CA PRO A 386 -27.15 30.43 6.80
C PRO A 386 -28.66 30.14 6.93
N VAL A 387 -29.09 29.82 8.15
CA VAL A 387 -30.51 29.73 8.52
C VAL A 387 -30.87 31.03 9.24
N GLU A 388 -31.61 31.92 8.57
CA GLU A 388 -32.00 33.22 9.14
C GLU A 388 -32.80 33.04 10.45
N GLY A 389 -32.54 33.91 11.44
CA GLY A 389 -33.21 33.85 12.74
C GLY A 389 -32.67 32.77 13.69
N SER A 390 -31.58 32.10 13.32
CA SER A 390 -30.92 31.06 14.13
C SER A 390 -29.64 31.55 14.80
N GLU A 391 -29.42 32.85 14.87
CA GLU A 391 -28.26 33.47 15.49
C GLU A 391 -28.23 33.20 17.00
N PHE A 392 -27.04 32.91 17.51
CA PHE A 392 -26.84 32.65 18.94
C PHE A 392 -25.43 33.04 19.36
N PHE A 393 -25.27 33.27 20.67
CA PHE A 393 -23.99 33.67 21.25
C PHE A 393 -23.32 32.49 21.96
N MET A 394 -22.01 32.34 21.75
CA MET A 394 -21.17 31.41 22.50
C MET A 394 -20.11 32.19 23.27
N GLU A 395 -20.10 32.02 24.59
CA GLU A 395 -19.07 32.60 25.45
C GLU A 395 -17.71 31.96 25.17
N ALA A 396 -16.69 32.80 24.99
CA ALA A 396 -15.32 32.36 24.70
C ALA A 396 -14.31 33.45 25.08
N ASN A 397 -13.24 33.04 25.77
CA ASN A 397 -12.09 33.89 26.08
C ASN A 397 -11.04 33.80 24.97
N HIS A 398 -11.01 32.66 24.27
CA HIS A 398 -10.09 32.40 23.17
C HIS A 398 -10.86 32.02 21.92
N VAL A 399 -10.60 32.72 20.81
CA VAL A 399 -11.12 32.34 19.48
C VAL A 399 -9.94 32.00 18.59
N ILE A 400 -9.93 30.78 18.07
CA ILE A 400 -8.80 30.22 17.32
C ILE A 400 -9.23 29.84 15.90
N PRO A 401 -9.05 30.73 14.91
CA PRO A 401 -9.32 30.41 13.52
C PRO A 401 -8.38 29.33 12.98
N ALA A 402 -8.95 28.25 12.43
CA ALA A 402 -8.27 27.13 11.79
C ALA A 402 -8.86 26.89 10.39
N ILE A 403 -8.93 27.96 9.60
CA ILE A 403 -9.67 28.00 8.32
C ILE A 403 -8.78 27.93 7.06
N GLY A 404 -7.47 27.77 7.24
CA GLY A 404 -6.47 27.70 6.19
C GLY A 404 -5.24 28.55 6.50
N GLN A 405 -4.19 28.38 5.70
CA GLN A 405 -2.93 29.08 5.85
C GLN A 405 -2.41 29.53 4.47
N GLU A 406 -1.52 30.52 4.46
CA GLU A 406 -0.84 31.03 3.29
C GLU A 406 0.68 31.18 3.56
N PRO A 407 1.53 31.06 2.53
CA PRO A 407 2.96 31.26 2.68
C PRO A 407 3.31 32.72 2.92
N ASP A 408 4.44 32.94 3.59
CA ASP A 408 5.07 34.25 3.65
C ASP A 408 6.15 34.33 2.56
N LEU A 409 5.89 35.11 1.51
CA LEU A 409 6.75 35.21 0.33
C LEU A 409 7.55 36.52 0.27
N ASP A 410 7.49 37.35 1.32
CA ASP A 410 8.15 38.66 1.35
C ASP A 410 9.69 38.55 1.24
N PHE A 411 10.25 37.38 1.53
CA PHE A 411 11.69 37.12 1.46
C PHE A 411 12.29 37.04 0.05
N LEU A 412 11.47 36.87 -1.00
CA LEU A 412 11.95 36.69 -2.37
C LEU A 412 12.59 37.96 -2.95
N GLY A 413 12.25 39.13 -2.42
CA GLY A 413 12.63 40.43 -2.99
C GLY A 413 11.92 40.73 -4.32
N GLN A 414 11.67 42.01 -4.62
CA GLN A 414 11.01 42.40 -5.88
C GLN A 414 11.88 42.16 -7.13
N GLU A 415 13.20 42.12 -6.97
CA GLU A 415 14.16 42.01 -8.07
C GLU A 415 14.32 40.58 -8.62
N MET A 416 13.99 39.55 -7.83
CA MET A 416 14.15 38.15 -8.23
C MET A 416 13.17 37.72 -9.33
N GLY A 417 12.03 38.41 -9.45
CA GLY A 417 11.07 38.18 -10.54
C GLY A 417 10.35 36.84 -10.53
N VAL A 418 10.35 36.11 -9.40
CA VAL A 418 9.58 34.86 -9.27
C VAL A 418 8.08 35.15 -9.30
N GLU A 419 7.35 34.46 -10.17
CA GLU A 419 5.92 34.67 -10.32
C GLU A 419 5.10 34.14 -9.14
N ILE A 420 4.22 34.99 -8.61
CA ILE A 420 3.25 34.65 -7.56
C ILE A 420 1.84 34.67 -8.17
N SER A 421 1.03 33.67 -7.82
CA SER A 421 -0.35 33.56 -8.26
C SER A 421 -1.29 34.51 -7.50
N LYS A 422 -2.52 34.68 -7.99
CA LYS A 422 -3.58 35.44 -7.29
C LYS A 422 -3.95 34.89 -5.91
N TRP A 423 -3.56 33.65 -5.61
CA TRP A 423 -3.79 32.98 -4.33
C TRP A 423 -2.59 33.11 -3.38
N HIS A 424 -1.63 33.99 -3.70
CA HIS A 424 -0.39 34.17 -2.96
C HIS A 424 0.46 32.89 -2.84
N LEU A 425 0.42 32.04 -3.87
CA LEU A 425 1.25 30.83 -4.01
C LEU A 425 2.28 31.01 -5.11
N LEU A 426 3.46 30.39 -4.94
CA LEU A 426 4.51 30.36 -5.96
C LEU A 426 4.02 29.63 -7.22
N LYS A 427 4.23 30.23 -8.39
CA LYS A 427 3.96 29.54 -9.66
C LYS A 427 5.16 28.70 -10.08
N VAL A 428 4.87 27.47 -10.46
CA VAL A 428 5.86 26.53 -10.99
C VAL A 428 5.30 25.81 -12.20
N ASN A 429 6.20 25.22 -12.99
CA ASN A 429 5.84 24.18 -13.93
C ASN A 429 5.28 22.97 -13.14
N PRO A 430 4.07 22.48 -13.44
CA PRO A 430 3.40 21.44 -12.65
C PRO A 430 4.09 20.08 -12.72
N GLU A 431 4.88 19.82 -13.77
CA GLU A 431 5.68 18.61 -13.93
C GLU A 431 7.00 18.73 -13.17
N THR A 432 7.79 19.76 -13.50
CA THR A 432 9.19 19.89 -13.05
C THR A 432 9.37 20.58 -11.71
N LEU A 433 8.34 21.30 -11.26
CA LEU A 433 8.37 22.17 -10.07
C LEU A 433 9.38 23.32 -10.15
N GLN A 434 9.91 23.61 -11.35
CA GLN A 434 10.74 24.78 -11.59
C GLN A 434 9.87 26.05 -11.67
N THR A 435 10.35 27.14 -11.08
CA THR A 435 9.71 28.47 -11.23
C THR A 435 10.00 29.05 -12.63
N ASN A 436 9.53 30.26 -12.90
CA ASN A 436 9.91 30.98 -14.12
C ASN A 436 11.40 31.41 -14.14
N VAL A 437 12.12 31.29 -13.02
CA VAL A 437 13.55 31.58 -12.92
C VAL A 437 14.34 30.27 -13.01
N PRO A 438 15.17 30.06 -14.05
CA PRO A 438 15.97 28.86 -14.20
C PRO A 438 16.86 28.59 -12.98
N GLY A 439 16.89 27.34 -12.53
CA GLY A 439 17.65 26.92 -11.35
C GLY A 439 16.94 27.16 -10.01
N ILE A 440 15.78 27.81 -9.98
CA ILE A 440 14.95 27.96 -8.78
C ILE A 440 13.71 27.07 -8.90
N PHE A 441 13.54 26.18 -7.92
CA PHE A 441 12.44 25.23 -7.80
C PHE A 441 11.65 25.51 -6.53
N ALA A 442 10.38 25.11 -6.47
CA ALA A 442 9.56 25.29 -5.28
C ALA A 442 8.63 24.10 -5.04
N GLY A 443 8.33 23.80 -3.77
CA GLY A 443 7.50 22.65 -3.42
C GLY A 443 6.84 22.76 -2.04
N GLY A 444 5.98 21.80 -1.73
CA GLY A 444 5.19 21.78 -0.51
C GLY A 444 4.12 22.88 -0.48
N ASP A 445 3.80 23.36 0.72
CA ASP A 445 2.65 24.25 0.91
C ASP A 445 2.79 25.60 0.18
N ALA A 446 4.02 26.00 -0.19
CA ALA A 446 4.27 27.24 -0.90
C ALA A 446 3.69 27.28 -2.33
N ILE A 447 3.44 26.11 -2.93
CA ILE A 447 2.88 25.99 -4.29
C ILE A 447 1.45 25.43 -4.29
N THR A 448 1.06 24.68 -3.25
CA THR A 448 -0.22 23.97 -3.18
C THR A 448 -1.21 24.60 -2.19
N GLY A 449 -0.73 25.45 -1.27
CA GLY A 449 -1.44 25.73 -0.02
C GLY A 449 -1.24 24.58 0.98
N PRO A 450 -1.93 24.59 2.13
CA PRO A 450 -1.74 23.58 3.18
C PRO A 450 -1.94 22.15 2.64
N ALA A 451 -0.86 21.38 2.58
CA ALA A 451 -0.85 20.01 2.13
C ALA A 451 -0.57 19.05 3.30
N THR A 452 -0.72 17.75 3.04
CA THR A 452 -0.35 16.71 3.99
C THR A 452 1.16 16.50 3.98
N VAL A 453 1.73 15.99 5.08
CA VAL A 453 3.18 15.72 5.17
C VAL A 453 3.67 14.83 4.03
N ILE A 454 2.87 13.84 3.61
CA ILE A 454 3.22 12.92 2.52
C ILE A 454 3.24 13.61 1.14
N GLU A 455 2.34 14.56 0.90
CA GLU A 455 2.33 15.36 -0.34
C GLU A 455 3.51 16.33 -0.38
N ALA A 456 3.85 16.95 0.75
CA ALA A 456 5.03 17.80 0.85
C ALA A 456 6.33 16.99 0.60
N VAL A 457 6.43 15.77 1.15
CA VAL A 457 7.53 14.85 0.87
C VAL A 457 7.62 14.49 -0.61
N ASP A 458 6.49 14.18 -1.26
CA ASP A 458 6.45 13.92 -2.71
C ASP A 458 6.94 15.14 -3.51
N GLY A 459 6.45 16.34 -3.18
CA GLY A 459 6.89 17.58 -3.83
C GLY A 459 8.40 17.79 -3.74
N GLY A 460 9.00 17.52 -2.57
CA GLY A 460 10.46 17.57 -2.39
C GLY A 460 11.21 16.53 -3.23
N LYS A 461 10.72 15.28 -3.26
CA LYS A 461 11.30 14.18 -4.05
C LYS A 461 11.27 14.48 -5.55
N ARG A 462 10.13 14.96 -6.04
CA ARG A 462 9.95 15.35 -7.45
C ARG A 462 10.85 16.51 -7.84
N ALA A 463 10.93 17.54 -6.99
CA ALA A 463 11.82 18.67 -7.22
C ALA A 463 13.28 18.23 -7.26
N ALA A 464 13.74 17.41 -6.31
CA ALA A 464 15.11 16.87 -6.30
C ALA A 464 15.48 16.16 -7.61
N ARG A 465 14.59 15.31 -8.13
CA ARG A 465 14.78 14.61 -9.42
C ARG A 465 15.04 15.59 -10.57
N TYR A 466 14.27 16.66 -10.67
CA TYR A 466 14.40 17.64 -11.75
C TYR A 466 15.52 18.65 -11.52
N MET A 467 15.82 18.99 -10.28
CA MET A 467 17.01 19.75 -9.90
C MET A 467 18.29 19.01 -10.31
N ALA A 468 18.35 17.70 -10.07
CA ALA A 468 19.50 16.89 -10.48
C ALA A 468 19.66 16.85 -12.02
N LYS A 469 18.56 16.69 -12.77
CA LYS A 469 18.57 16.80 -14.24
C LYS A 469 19.07 18.16 -14.71
N TYR A 470 18.56 19.24 -14.10
CA TYR A 470 19.00 20.60 -14.40
C TYR A 470 20.50 20.79 -14.14
N LEU A 471 21.01 20.30 -13.02
CA LEU A 471 22.44 20.39 -12.67
C LEU A 471 23.33 19.59 -13.62
N ARG A 472 22.82 18.52 -14.24
CA ARG A 472 23.52 17.78 -15.29
C ARG A 472 23.43 18.43 -16.68
N GLY A 473 22.72 19.56 -16.81
CA GLY A 473 22.48 20.23 -18.08
C GLY A 473 21.52 19.49 -19.00
N GLU A 474 20.69 18.59 -18.46
CA GLU A 474 19.63 17.94 -19.23
C GLU A 474 18.48 18.93 -19.49
N GLU A 475 17.86 18.83 -20.67
CA GLU A 475 16.64 19.59 -20.97
C GLU A 475 15.47 19.11 -20.10
N LEU A 476 14.79 20.08 -19.48
CA LEU A 476 13.61 19.80 -18.66
C LEU A 476 12.34 19.84 -19.53
N PRO A 477 11.36 18.95 -19.27
CA PRO A 477 10.11 18.97 -20.00
C PRO A 477 9.36 20.28 -19.74
N THR A 478 8.85 20.89 -20.81
CA THR A 478 8.05 22.13 -20.75
C THR A 478 6.57 21.85 -20.53
N GLU A 479 6.10 20.69 -20.98
CA GLU A 479 4.72 20.26 -20.89
C GLU A 479 4.56 19.08 -19.93
N TRP A 480 3.34 18.96 -19.40
CA TRP A 480 2.94 17.81 -18.58
C TRP A 480 3.18 16.52 -19.36
N GLN A 481 3.85 15.56 -18.73
CA GLN A 481 4.07 14.25 -19.32
C GLN A 481 2.90 13.37 -18.91
N GLU A 482 2.17 12.84 -19.89
CA GLU A 482 1.06 11.93 -19.62
C GLU A 482 1.59 10.69 -18.88
N GLU A 483 1.08 10.47 -17.67
CA GLU A 483 1.40 9.25 -16.95
C GLU A 483 0.78 8.07 -17.69
N PRO A 484 1.50 6.94 -17.80
CA PRO A 484 0.91 5.73 -18.37
C PRO A 484 -0.37 5.36 -17.61
N PRO A 485 -1.37 4.78 -18.29
CA PRO A 485 -2.63 4.43 -17.66
C PRO A 485 -2.38 3.56 -16.42
N VAL A 486 -3.12 3.88 -15.36
CA VAL A 486 -3.06 3.16 -14.10
C VAL A 486 -3.44 1.71 -14.37
N GLY A 487 -2.47 0.81 -14.17
CA GLY A 487 -2.70 -0.62 -14.35
C GLY A 487 -3.68 -1.15 -13.31
N THR A 488 -4.65 -1.95 -13.77
CA THR A 488 -5.69 -2.57 -12.94
C THR A 488 -5.60 -4.10 -12.96
N ASN A 489 -4.56 -4.66 -13.58
CA ASN A 489 -4.31 -6.09 -13.55
C ASN A 489 -3.71 -6.46 -12.19
N TRP A 490 -4.55 -6.91 -11.28
CA TRP A 490 -4.16 -7.40 -9.95
C TRP A 490 -4.61 -8.84 -9.77
N LEU A 491 -4.07 -9.50 -8.76
CA LEU A 491 -4.55 -10.81 -8.35
C LEU A 491 -6.05 -10.77 -8.01
N GLU A 492 -6.76 -11.80 -8.44
CA GLU A 492 -8.13 -12.05 -8.02
C GLU A 492 -8.16 -12.42 -6.54
N ILE A 493 -9.22 -12.00 -5.86
CA ILE A 493 -9.46 -12.34 -4.46
C ILE A 493 -10.31 -13.60 -4.48
N PRO A 494 -9.86 -14.72 -3.89
CA PRO A 494 -10.65 -15.94 -3.80
C PRO A 494 -11.96 -15.70 -3.04
N ASP A 495 -13.04 -16.37 -3.45
CA ASP A 495 -14.35 -16.28 -2.79
C ASP A 495 -14.31 -16.81 -1.35
N ASP A 496 -13.36 -17.69 -1.04
CA ASP A 496 -13.13 -18.32 0.27
C ASP A 496 -12.05 -17.62 1.12
N GLU A 497 -11.61 -16.41 0.72
CA GLU A 497 -10.62 -15.64 1.49
C GLU A 497 -11.12 -15.38 2.93
N PRO A 498 -10.35 -15.78 3.97
CA PRO A 498 -10.82 -15.72 5.34
C PRO A 498 -10.95 -14.28 5.85
N THR A 499 -12.05 -14.01 6.56
CA THR A 499 -12.26 -12.73 7.24
C THR A 499 -11.49 -12.66 8.56
N MET A 500 -10.89 -11.51 8.83
CA MET A 500 -10.07 -11.23 10.02
C MET A 500 -10.28 -9.77 10.45
N HIS A 501 -10.44 -9.54 11.75
CA HIS A 501 -10.58 -8.19 12.29
C HIS A 501 -9.29 -7.38 12.15
N ARG A 502 -9.47 -6.09 11.85
CA ARG A 502 -8.36 -5.13 11.86
C ARG A 502 -7.80 -4.95 13.26
N MET A 503 -6.47 -4.83 13.37
CA MET A 503 -5.85 -4.54 14.66
C MET A 503 -6.37 -3.22 15.26
N LYS A 504 -6.51 -3.20 16.59
CA LYS A 504 -6.85 -1.99 17.34
C LYS A 504 -5.58 -1.32 17.85
N ILE A 505 -5.46 -0.03 17.61
CA ILE A 505 -4.33 0.76 18.08
C ILE A 505 -4.55 1.07 19.57
N PRO A 506 -3.64 0.67 20.47
CA PRO A 506 -3.73 1.02 21.87
C PRO A 506 -3.61 2.53 22.05
N THR A 507 -4.40 3.12 22.94
CA THR A 507 -4.32 4.55 23.25
C THR A 507 -4.12 4.79 24.74
N LEU A 508 -3.49 5.91 25.08
CA LEU A 508 -3.31 6.33 26.46
C LEU A 508 -4.70 6.59 27.11
N PRO A 509 -4.93 6.18 28.37
CA PRO A 509 -6.16 6.49 29.10
C PRO A 509 -6.42 7.99 29.15
N VAL A 510 -7.67 8.41 29.00
CA VAL A 510 -8.07 9.84 28.88
C VAL A 510 -7.57 10.67 30.07
N GLU A 511 -7.60 10.09 31.27
CA GLU A 511 -7.19 10.73 32.52
C GLU A 511 -5.70 11.12 32.51
N GLU A 512 -4.86 10.35 31.79
CA GLU A 512 -3.42 10.62 31.68
C GLU A 512 -3.09 11.64 30.58
N ARG A 513 -3.98 11.85 29.60
CA ARG A 513 -3.73 12.68 28.41
C ARG A 513 -3.56 14.16 28.72
N PHE A 514 -4.13 14.63 29.83
CA PHE A 514 -4.07 16.03 30.26
C PHE A 514 -2.86 16.34 31.15
N SER A 515 -2.08 15.34 31.55
CA SER A 515 -0.88 15.53 32.37
C SER A 515 0.33 16.08 31.60
N GLY A 516 0.19 16.27 30.28
CA GLY A 516 1.21 16.80 29.40
C GLY A 516 0.96 16.43 27.94
N PHE A 517 2.05 16.23 27.20
CA PHE A 517 2.01 15.91 25.78
C PHE A 517 2.54 14.51 25.45
N LYS A 518 2.34 13.55 26.37
CA LYS A 518 2.66 12.14 26.09
C LYS A 518 1.94 11.68 24.83
N GLU A 519 2.61 10.84 24.05
CA GLU A 519 2.03 10.24 22.84
C GLU A 519 0.73 9.50 23.18
N VAL A 520 -0.36 9.82 22.47
CA VAL A 520 -1.69 9.25 22.76
C VAL A 520 -1.87 7.91 22.07
N ASN A 521 -1.50 7.80 20.80
CA ASN A 521 -1.56 6.54 20.07
C ASN A 521 -0.28 5.77 20.39
N LEU A 522 -0.40 4.60 21.00
CA LEU A 522 0.73 3.78 21.44
C LEU A 522 1.10 2.74 20.38
N LEU A 523 2.35 2.30 20.40
CA LEU A 523 2.84 1.27 19.51
C LEU A 523 2.18 -0.08 19.85
N VAL A 524 1.74 -0.82 18.84
CA VAL A 524 1.26 -2.20 18.98
C VAL A 524 2.42 -3.15 19.25
N ASP A 525 2.15 -4.29 19.90
CA ASP A 525 3.15 -5.33 20.05
C ASP A 525 3.50 -6.01 18.71
N GLU A 526 4.67 -6.64 18.68
CA GLU A 526 5.26 -7.24 17.48
C GLU A 526 4.35 -8.30 16.84
N GLU A 527 3.72 -9.14 17.66
CA GLU A 527 2.84 -10.22 17.21
C GLU A 527 1.55 -9.68 16.60
N THR A 528 0.95 -8.66 17.21
CA THR A 528 -0.21 -7.96 16.65
C THR A 528 0.14 -7.32 15.30
N GLY A 529 1.31 -6.68 15.18
CA GLY A 529 1.79 -6.09 13.92
C GLY A 529 2.01 -7.14 12.82
N LYS A 530 2.64 -8.27 13.14
CA LYS A 530 2.84 -9.39 12.19
C LYS A 530 1.53 -9.98 11.70
N LYS A 531 0.56 -10.19 12.61
CA LYS A 531 -0.77 -10.70 12.28
C LYS A 531 -1.55 -9.76 11.37
N GLU A 532 -1.50 -8.46 11.65
CA GLU A 532 -2.13 -7.45 10.79
C GLU A 532 -1.48 -7.42 9.40
N ALA A 533 -0.15 -7.49 9.32
CA ALA A 533 0.57 -7.54 8.05
C ALA A 533 0.26 -8.82 7.24
N ALA A 534 0.03 -9.95 7.91
CA ALA A 534 -0.32 -11.22 7.28
C ALA A 534 -1.69 -11.18 6.55
N ARG A 535 -2.58 -10.24 6.88
CA ARG A 535 -3.87 -10.03 6.18
C ARG A 535 -3.69 -9.47 4.76
N CYS A 536 -2.50 -9.02 4.38
CA CYS A 536 -2.25 -8.41 3.08
C CYS A 536 -2.48 -9.42 1.92
N LEU A 537 -3.39 -9.07 1.00
CA LEU A 537 -3.76 -9.90 -0.17
C LEU A 537 -2.70 -9.99 -1.26
N ASN A 538 -1.57 -9.28 -1.11
CA ASN A 538 -0.50 -9.24 -2.10
C ASN A 538 -0.95 -8.88 -3.53
N CYS A 539 -1.89 -7.93 -3.71
CA CYS A 539 -2.53 -7.57 -4.99
C CYS A 539 -1.61 -7.54 -6.25
N GLY A 540 -0.39 -7.01 -6.13
CA GLY A 540 0.59 -6.97 -7.24
C GLY A 540 1.34 -8.28 -7.55
N GLY A 541 1.03 -9.39 -6.89
CA GLY A 541 1.84 -10.61 -6.90
C GLY A 541 3.14 -10.38 -6.13
N CYS A 542 4.23 -10.16 -6.84
CA CYS A 542 5.49 -9.71 -6.26
C CYS A 542 5.33 -8.38 -5.51
N CYS A 543 5.78 -8.35 -4.24
CA CYS A 543 5.76 -7.15 -3.40
C CYS A 543 6.90 -6.16 -3.65
N GLU A 544 7.78 -6.42 -4.63
CA GLU A 544 8.91 -5.55 -5.01
C GLU A 544 9.84 -5.15 -3.83
N CYS A 545 10.00 -6.02 -2.83
CA CYS A 545 10.95 -5.79 -1.73
C CYS A 545 12.42 -5.79 -2.21
N TYR A 546 12.68 -6.47 -3.33
CA TYR A 546 13.98 -6.67 -3.98
C TYR A 546 15.00 -7.49 -3.15
N GLU A 547 14.53 -8.27 -2.17
CA GLU A 547 15.38 -9.25 -1.48
C GLU A 547 15.92 -10.31 -2.45
N CYS A 548 15.15 -10.67 -3.49
CA CYS A 548 15.61 -11.54 -4.57
C CYS A 548 16.78 -10.97 -5.37
N VAL A 549 16.87 -9.64 -5.53
CA VAL A 549 18.01 -8.97 -6.18
C VAL A 549 19.25 -9.09 -5.29
N LYS A 550 19.11 -8.84 -3.98
CA LYS A 550 20.21 -8.99 -3.01
C LYS A 550 20.73 -10.43 -2.94
N ALA A 551 19.84 -11.41 -3.04
CA ALA A 551 20.19 -12.83 -2.96
C ALA A 551 20.84 -13.37 -4.25
N CYS A 552 20.58 -12.77 -5.42
CA CYS A 552 20.99 -13.33 -6.71
C CYS A 552 22.48 -13.07 -7.03
N LYS A 553 23.35 -13.99 -6.60
CA LYS A 553 24.80 -13.93 -6.90
C LYS A 553 25.14 -13.98 -8.39
N ALA A 554 24.32 -14.67 -9.18
CA ALA A 554 24.50 -14.78 -10.62
C ALA A 554 24.08 -13.50 -11.39
N GLN A 555 23.50 -12.50 -10.70
CA GLN A 555 22.97 -11.27 -11.30
C GLN A 555 21.93 -11.51 -12.40
N ALA A 556 21.21 -12.64 -12.31
CA ALA A 556 20.09 -12.94 -13.19
C ALA A 556 18.82 -12.17 -12.80
N VAL A 557 18.72 -11.70 -11.55
CA VAL A 557 17.66 -10.82 -11.07
C VAL A 557 18.28 -9.50 -10.63
N THR A 558 17.95 -8.43 -11.34
CA THR A 558 18.44 -7.08 -11.07
C THR A 558 17.27 -6.08 -11.05
N LEU A 559 17.56 -4.81 -10.74
CA LEU A 559 16.54 -3.76 -10.84
C LEU A 559 16.09 -3.56 -12.30
N GLU A 560 17.01 -3.74 -13.25
CA GLU A 560 16.75 -3.67 -14.69
C GLU A 560 15.86 -4.83 -15.16
N THR A 561 16.15 -6.08 -14.74
CA THR A 561 15.27 -7.20 -15.10
C THR A 561 13.88 -7.04 -14.49
N HIS A 562 13.79 -6.53 -13.26
CA HIS A 562 12.51 -6.19 -12.62
C HIS A 562 11.69 -5.10 -13.33
N ALA A 563 12.34 -4.26 -14.14
CA ALA A 563 11.72 -3.18 -14.89
C ALA A 563 11.31 -3.59 -16.33
N GLN A 564 11.57 -4.84 -16.74
CA GLN A 564 11.17 -5.36 -18.04
C GLN A 564 9.65 -5.21 -18.27
N LYS A 565 9.27 -4.87 -19.50
CA LYS A 565 7.88 -4.70 -19.93
C LYS A 565 7.50 -5.78 -20.93
N GLU A 566 6.21 -5.93 -21.16
CA GLU A 566 5.69 -6.80 -22.22
C GLU A 566 6.17 -6.29 -23.60
N GLU A 567 6.64 -7.21 -24.43
CA GLU A 567 7.12 -6.93 -25.78
C GLU A 567 6.20 -7.59 -26.81
N VAL A 568 5.93 -6.90 -27.92
CA VAL A 568 5.26 -7.49 -29.08
C VAL A 568 6.32 -7.78 -30.14
N LEU A 569 6.59 -9.06 -30.37
CA LEU A 569 7.53 -9.53 -31.37
C LEU A 569 6.79 -9.84 -32.66
N SER A 570 7.29 -9.36 -33.79
CA SER A 570 6.80 -9.76 -35.11
C SER A 570 7.77 -10.77 -35.71
N ILE A 571 7.27 -11.99 -35.98
CA ILE A 571 8.07 -13.06 -36.57
C ILE A 571 7.41 -13.57 -37.85
N ASN A 572 8.26 -13.91 -38.82
CA ASN A 572 7.82 -14.57 -40.05
C ASN A 572 7.99 -16.07 -39.90
N VAL A 573 6.92 -16.83 -40.15
CA VAL A 573 6.90 -18.29 -40.03
C VAL A 573 6.29 -18.92 -41.27
N GLY A 574 6.83 -20.06 -41.70
CA GLY A 574 6.30 -20.79 -42.86
C GLY A 574 5.09 -21.66 -42.53
N SER A 575 4.88 -22.01 -41.26
CA SER A 575 3.79 -22.87 -40.81
C SER A 575 3.48 -22.63 -39.34
N VAL A 576 2.22 -22.83 -38.94
CA VAL A 576 1.74 -22.73 -37.56
C VAL A 576 1.08 -24.05 -37.18
N ILE A 577 1.48 -24.62 -36.05
CA ILE A 577 0.84 -25.80 -35.46
C ILE A 577 0.00 -25.33 -34.27
N LEU A 578 -1.31 -25.59 -34.31
CA LEU A 578 -2.21 -25.30 -33.19
C LEU A 578 -2.21 -26.49 -32.23
N ALA A 579 -1.72 -26.27 -31.02
CA ALA A 579 -1.74 -27.24 -29.93
C ALA A 579 -2.34 -26.59 -28.66
N PRO A 580 -3.65 -26.27 -28.66
CA PRO A 580 -4.28 -25.48 -27.59
C PRO A 580 -4.38 -26.20 -26.24
N GLY A 581 -4.13 -27.51 -26.19
CA GLY A 581 -4.25 -28.31 -24.98
C GLY A 581 -5.71 -28.56 -24.56
N PHE A 582 -5.89 -28.92 -23.29
CA PHE A 582 -7.20 -29.18 -22.68
C PHE A 582 -7.24 -28.55 -21.28
N GLU A 583 -8.42 -28.10 -20.87
CA GLU A 583 -8.69 -27.65 -19.51
C GLU A 583 -9.39 -28.77 -18.74
N PRO A 584 -8.97 -29.09 -17.50
CA PRO A 584 -9.68 -30.04 -16.66
C PRO A 584 -11.12 -29.58 -16.41
N PHE A 585 -12.05 -30.54 -16.46
CA PHE A 585 -13.44 -30.25 -16.14
C PHE A 585 -13.58 -29.97 -14.63
N ASP A 586 -14.18 -28.84 -14.27
CA ASP A 586 -14.45 -28.47 -12.87
C ASP A 586 -15.67 -29.25 -12.32
N PRO A 587 -15.48 -30.21 -11.40
CA PRO A 587 -16.55 -30.99 -10.82
C PRO A 587 -17.29 -30.27 -9.68
N GLY A 588 -16.87 -29.05 -9.28
CA GLY A 588 -17.55 -28.24 -8.27
C GLY A 588 -18.98 -27.87 -8.63
N LYS A 589 -19.36 -28.03 -9.91
CA LYS A 589 -20.75 -27.89 -10.40
C LYS A 589 -21.70 -29.00 -9.92
N TYR A 590 -21.19 -30.05 -9.29
CA TYR A 590 -21.97 -31.21 -8.85
C TYR A 590 -21.91 -31.36 -7.33
N ASP A 591 -23.05 -31.11 -6.67
CA ASP A 591 -23.20 -31.38 -5.24
C ASP A 591 -22.96 -32.86 -4.91
N THR A 592 -23.23 -33.78 -5.85
CA THR A 592 -23.06 -35.23 -5.66
C THR A 592 -21.63 -35.60 -5.26
N TYR A 593 -20.63 -34.92 -5.83
CA TYR A 593 -19.22 -35.28 -5.66
C TYR A 593 -18.56 -34.52 -4.52
N GLN A 594 -19.16 -33.44 -4.00
CA GLN A 594 -18.63 -32.69 -2.86
C GLN A 594 -17.19 -32.19 -3.07
N TYR A 595 -16.78 -31.98 -4.33
CA TYR A 595 -15.49 -31.41 -4.68
C TYR A 595 -15.44 -29.94 -4.23
N GLY A 596 -14.32 -29.53 -3.63
CA GLY A 596 -14.18 -28.23 -2.97
C GLY A 596 -14.77 -28.19 -1.54
N HIS A 597 -15.62 -29.14 -1.16
CA HIS A 597 -16.15 -29.23 0.21
C HIS A 597 -15.30 -30.15 1.10
N TYR A 598 -14.97 -31.35 0.62
CA TYR A 598 -14.11 -32.29 1.34
C TYR A 598 -12.71 -32.35 0.75
N ARG A 599 -11.68 -32.14 1.58
CA ARG A 599 -10.27 -32.08 1.13
C ARG A 599 -9.76 -33.39 0.52
N ASN A 600 -10.38 -34.52 0.86
CA ASN A 600 -10.03 -35.84 0.33
C ASN A 600 -10.73 -36.16 -1.01
N VAL A 601 -11.60 -35.29 -1.51
CA VAL A 601 -12.16 -35.39 -2.87
C VAL A 601 -11.27 -34.58 -3.80
N VAL A 602 -10.53 -35.26 -4.65
CA VAL A 602 -9.60 -34.66 -5.61
C VAL A 602 -9.92 -35.12 -7.04
N THR A 603 -9.60 -34.28 -8.00
CA THR A 603 -9.58 -34.59 -9.42
C THR A 603 -8.43 -35.53 -9.76
N SER A 604 -8.53 -36.23 -10.90
CA SER A 604 -7.41 -37.04 -11.43
C SER A 604 -6.14 -36.21 -11.64
N MET A 605 -6.25 -34.95 -12.05
CA MET A 605 -5.07 -34.08 -12.21
C MET A 605 -4.38 -33.80 -10.87
N GLU A 606 -5.13 -33.49 -9.82
CA GLU A 606 -4.60 -33.34 -8.46
C GLU A 606 -3.96 -34.65 -7.97
N PHE A 607 -4.63 -35.78 -8.17
CA PHE A 607 -4.11 -37.09 -7.77
C PHE A 607 -2.80 -37.47 -8.50
N GLU A 608 -2.69 -37.13 -9.79
CA GLU A 608 -1.42 -37.23 -10.53
C GLU A 608 -0.31 -36.36 -9.92
N ARG A 609 -0.65 -35.16 -9.43
CA ARG A 609 0.32 -34.33 -8.70
C ARG A 609 0.73 -35.00 -7.39
N ILE A 610 -0.21 -35.55 -6.62
CA ILE A 610 0.08 -36.29 -5.37
C ILE A 610 1.13 -37.40 -5.60
N LEU A 611 0.93 -38.22 -6.64
CA LEU A 611 1.80 -39.34 -6.99
C LEU A 611 3.10 -38.94 -7.69
N SER A 612 3.24 -37.68 -8.12
CA SER A 612 4.41 -37.22 -8.85
C SER A 612 5.61 -37.00 -7.93
N ALA A 613 6.79 -37.48 -8.33
CA ALA A 613 8.05 -37.20 -7.64
C ALA A 613 8.38 -35.69 -7.55
N THR A 614 7.85 -34.89 -8.49
CA THR A 614 7.99 -33.42 -8.49
C THR A 614 6.75 -32.72 -7.96
N GLY A 615 5.82 -33.46 -7.35
CA GLY A 615 4.59 -32.97 -6.74
C GLY A 615 4.70 -32.66 -5.26
N PRO A 616 3.58 -32.22 -4.64
CA PRO A 616 3.55 -31.70 -3.27
C PRO A 616 4.02 -32.73 -2.23
N TYR A 617 3.82 -34.02 -2.49
CA TYR A 617 4.17 -35.11 -1.59
C TYR A 617 5.37 -35.93 -2.08
N MET A 618 6.11 -35.43 -3.08
CA MET A 618 7.32 -36.08 -3.62
C MET A 618 7.10 -37.54 -4.06
N GLY A 619 5.88 -37.87 -4.49
CA GLY A 619 5.48 -39.22 -4.91
C GLY A 619 4.93 -40.12 -3.80
N HIS A 620 4.90 -39.67 -2.55
CA HIS A 620 4.28 -40.42 -1.47
C HIS A 620 2.75 -40.29 -1.53
N LEU A 621 2.06 -41.43 -1.52
CA LEU A 621 0.60 -41.48 -1.57
C LEU A 621 -0.01 -41.00 -0.25
N LYS A 622 -0.41 -39.72 -0.20
CA LYS A 622 -0.94 -39.06 1.00
C LYS A 622 -2.31 -38.44 0.78
N ARG A 623 -3.14 -38.46 1.83
CA ARG A 623 -4.42 -37.75 1.88
C ARG A 623 -4.20 -36.24 2.07
N PRO A 624 -4.87 -35.35 1.32
CA PRO A 624 -4.71 -33.90 1.51
C PRO A 624 -5.21 -33.38 2.86
N SER A 625 -6.19 -34.05 3.48
CA SER A 625 -6.75 -33.65 4.78
C SER A 625 -5.75 -33.75 5.93
N ASP A 626 -5.05 -34.88 6.03
CA ASP A 626 -4.26 -35.24 7.22
C ASP A 626 -2.91 -35.89 6.93
N GLU A 627 -2.48 -35.91 5.67
CA GLU A 627 -1.21 -36.46 5.18
C GLU A 627 -0.94 -37.94 5.47
N LYS A 628 -1.96 -38.69 5.92
CA LYS A 628 -1.83 -40.14 6.12
C LYS A 628 -1.95 -40.90 4.80
N GLU A 629 -1.42 -42.11 4.77
CA GLU A 629 -1.60 -43.00 3.63
C GLU A 629 -3.03 -43.57 3.59
N PRO A 630 -3.73 -43.51 2.45
CA PRO A 630 -5.07 -44.07 2.32
C PRO A 630 -5.04 -45.60 2.31
N GLN A 631 -6.04 -46.20 2.95
CA GLN A 631 -6.28 -47.65 2.89
C GLN A 631 -7.18 -48.03 1.71
N LYS A 632 -8.03 -47.10 1.27
CA LYS A 632 -8.99 -47.28 0.17
C LYS A 632 -9.06 -46.04 -0.70
N ILE A 633 -9.18 -46.24 -2.01
CA ILE A 633 -9.33 -45.15 -2.99
C ILE A 633 -10.45 -45.50 -3.96
N ALA A 634 -11.35 -44.55 -4.19
CA ALA A 634 -12.42 -44.65 -5.17
C ALA A 634 -12.18 -43.66 -6.32
N PHE A 635 -12.26 -44.14 -7.55
CA PHE A 635 -12.15 -43.34 -8.77
C PHE A 635 -13.51 -43.24 -9.45
N PHE A 636 -13.95 -42.02 -9.78
CA PHE A 636 -15.24 -41.79 -10.43
C PHE A 636 -15.06 -41.43 -11.90
N GLN A 637 -15.68 -42.22 -12.79
CA GLN A 637 -15.59 -42.02 -14.23
C GLN A 637 -16.74 -41.20 -14.79
N CYS A 638 -16.47 -40.60 -15.95
CA CYS A 638 -17.46 -39.85 -16.75
C CYS A 638 -18.05 -38.62 -16.04
N VAL A 639 -17.35 -38.05 -15.07
CA VAL A 639 -17.71 -36.76 -14.46
C VAL A 639 -17.66 -35.68 -15.55
N GLY A 640 -18.78 -35.00 -15.81
CA GLY A 640 -18.90 -33.98 -16.86
C GLY A 640 -18.79 -34.50 -18.31
N SER A 641 -18.71 -35.82 -18.53
CA SER A 641 -18.69 -36.43 -19.86
C SER A 641 -20.01 -37.13 -20.15
N ARG A 642 -20.55 -36.95 -21.36
CA ARG A 642 -21.88 -37.45 -21.75
C ARG A 642 -22.98 -36.94 -20.81
N ASP A 643 -22.85 -35.68 -20.39
CA ASP A 643 -23.82 -34.96 -19.58
C ASP A 643 -24.24 -33.68 -20.31
N ILE A 644 -25.38 -33.79 -21.00
CA ILE A 644 -26.01 -32.65 -21.68
C ILE A 644 -26.81 -31.76 -20.73
N ASN A 645 -27.13 -32.24 -19.53
CA ASN A 645 -28.06 -31.56 -18.63
C ASN A 645 -27.34 -30.49 -17.81
N ILE A 646 -26.15 -30.80 -17.28
CA ILE A 646 -25.43 -29.91 -16.38
C ILE A 646 -24.38 -29.07 -17.12
N CYS A 647 -23.71 -29.64 -18.13
CA CYS A 647 -22.60 -28.98 -18.80
C CYS A 647 -22.62 -29.06 -20.35
N ASP A 648 -23.72 -29.50 -20.95
CA ASP A 648 -23.91 -29.60 -22.41
C ASP A 648 -22.80 -30.42 -23.14
N HIS A 649 -22.22 -31.40 -22.45
CA HIS A 649 -21.16 -32.24 -23.00
C HIS A 649 -21.73 -33.57 -23.48
N ALA A 650 -22.17 -33.64 -24.74
CA ALA A 650 -22.69 -34.87 -25.34
C ALA A 650 -21.64 -35.95 -25.64
N TYR A 651 -20.35 -35.66 -25.45
CA TYR A 651 -19.23 -36.50 -25.87
C TYR A 651 -18.52 -37.19 -24.70
N CYS A 652 -17.78 -38.26 -25.01
CA CYS A 652 -16.85 -38.91 -24.08
C CYS A 652 -15.49 -38.19 -24.14
N SER A 653 -14.88 -37.89 -22.99
CA SER A 653 -13.52 -37.32 -22.96
C SER A 653 -12.46 -38.24 -23.56
N SER A 654 -12.77 -39.54 -23.71
CA SER A 654 -11.92 -40.58 -24.30
C SER A 654 -10.61 -40.85 -23.56
N VAL A 655 -10.37 -40.18 -22.42
CA VAL A 655 -9.14 -40.29 -21.64
C VAL A 655 -9.38 -40.76 -20.21
N CYS A 656 -10.50 -40.38 -19.59
CA CYS A 656 -10.75 -40.62 -18.15
C CYS A 656 -10.62 -42.09 -17.73
N CYS A 657 -11.06 -43.03 -18.57
CA CYS A 657 -10.98 -44.47 -18.30
C CYS A 657 -9.54 -44.92 -18.08
N MET A 658 -8.64 -44.53 -18.98
CA MET A 658 -7.23 -44.90 -18.89
C MET A 658 -6.49 -44.18 -17.78
N TYR A 659 -6.82 -42.90 -17.52
CA TYR A 659 -6.26 -42.17 -16.38
C TYR A 659 -6.57 -42.89 -15.06
N ALA A 660 -7.82 -43.23 -14.77
CA ALA A 660 -8.13 -43.91 -13.51
C ALA A 660 -7.56 -45.33 -13.40
N ILE A 661 -7.52 -46.10 -14.50
CA ILE A 661 -6.88 -47.42 -14.46
C ILE A 661 -5.40 -47.27 -14.12
N LYS A 662 -4.71 -46.34 -14.79
CA LYS A 662 -3.30 -46.04 -14.51
C LYS A 662 -3.12 -45.57 -13.07
N GLU A 663 -3.86 -44.57 -12.64
CA GLU A 663 -3.80 -44.01 -11.29
C GLU A 663 -4.09 -45.05 -10.21
N ALA A 664 -5.07 -45.94 -10.41
CA ALA A 664 -5.39 -47.01 -9.47
C ALA A 664 -4.26 -48.05 -9.33
N VAL A 665 -3.58 -48.36 -10.43
CA VAL A 665 -2.41 -49.28 -10.41
C VAL A 665 -1.20 -48.59 -9.79
N VAL A 666 -0.90 -47.35 -10.21
CA VAL A 666 0.24 -46.58 -9.68
C VAL A 666 0.06 -46.30 -8.18
N ALA A 667 -1.15 -46.04 -7.71
CA ALA A 667 -1.42 -45.89 -6.28
C ALA A 667 -1.04 -47.16 -5.48
N LYS A 668 -1.31 -48.34 -6.02
CA LYS A 668 -0.88 -49.61 -5.41
C LYS A 668 0.64 -49.79 -5.45
N GLU A 669 1.30 -49.37 -6.53
CA GLU A 669 2.77 -49.42 -6.66
C GLU A 669 3.50 -48.46 -5.71
N HIS A 670 2.86 -47.34 -5.36
CA HIS A 670 3.43 -46.30 -4.49
C HIS A 670 3.15 -46.52 -2.99
N ALA A 671 2.34 -47.52 -2.64
CA ALA A 671 2.00 -47.83 -1.25
C ALA A 671 2.82 -49.01 -0.71
N ASP A 672 3.19 -48.95 0.56
CA ASP A 672 3.89 -50.05 1.25
C ASP A 672 2.94 -51.21 1.65
N HIS A 673 1.64 -51.05 1.42
CA HIS A 673 0.57 -52.03 1.66
C HIS A 673 -0.35 -52.18 0.45
N ASP A 674 -1.15 -53.24 0.43
CA ASP A 674 -2.16 -53.45 -0.61
C ASP A 674 -3.34 -52.48 -0.42
N VAL A 675 -3.31 -51.36 -1.14
CA VAL A 675 -4.40 -50.36 -1.16
C VAL A 675 -5.60 -50.91 -1.93
N ASP A 676 -6.79 -50.85 -1.34
CA ASP A 676 -8.03 -51.26 -2.00
C ASP A 676 -8.52 -50.14 -2.93
N THR A 677 -8.38 -50.35 -4.25
CA THR A 677 -8.79 -49.39 -5.28
C THR A 677 -10.05 -49.84 -6.01
N ALA A 678 -11.00 -48.92 -6.19
CA ALA A 678 -12.24 -49.17 -6.90
C ALA A 678 -12.53 -48.09 -7.96
N ILE A 679 -12.82 -48.52 -9.18
CA ILE A 679 -13.20 -47.65 -10.30
C ILE A 679 -14.71 -47.80 -10.52
N PHE A 680 -15.44 -46.71 -10.29
CA PHE A 680 -16.88 -46.60 -10.55
C PHE A 680 -17.10 -46.06 -11.96
N PHE A 681 -17.77 -46.84 -12.80
CA PHE A 681 -17.92 -46.52 -14.21
C PHE A 681 -19.30 -46.89 -14.76
N MET A 682 -19.70 -46.25 -15.86
CA MET A 682 -20.89 -46.66 -16.62
C MET A 682 -20.54 -47.61 -17.77
N ASP A 683 -19.46 -47.27 -18.47
CA ASP A 683 -18.99 -47.86 -19.71
C ASP A 683 -17.47 -47.63 -19.77
N MET A 684 -16.70 -48.67 -20.06
CA MET A 684 -15.24 -48.64 -20.06
C MET A 684 -14.74 -48.53 -21.50
N ARG A 685 -13.94 -47.48 -21.78
CA ARG A 685 -13.42 -47.23 -23.13
C ARG A 685 -11.92 -46.96 -23.09
N THR A 686 -11.14 -48.02 -23.25
CA THR A 686 -9.67 -47.98 -23.24
C THR A 686 -9.11 -47.74 -24.64
N TYR A 687 -9.22 -46.49 -25.11
CA TYR A 687 -8.77 -46.08 -26.43
C TYR A 687 -7.25 -46.16 -26.57
N GLY A 688 -6.74 -47.09 -27.37
CA GLY A 688 -5.31 -47.20 -27.67
C GLY A 688 -4.90 -48.64 -27.97
N LYS A 689 -3.71 -48.81 -28.54
CA LYS A 689 -3.13 -50.15 -28.73
C LYS A 689 -2.73 -50.72 -27.37
N ASP A 690 -3.13 -51.96 -27.11
CA ASP A 690 -2.83 -52.72 -25.87
C ASP A 690 -3.43 -52.16 -24.56
N PHE A 691 -4.29 -51.13 -24.62
CA PHE A 691 -4.90 -50.54 -23.43
C PHE A 691 -6.00 -51.41 -22.81
N GLU A 692 -6.76 -52.17 -23.61
CA GLU A 692 -7.68 -53.19 -23.10
C GLU A 692 -6.93 -54.26 -22.28
N ARG A 693 -5.76 -54.68 -22.75
CA ARG A 693 -4.91 -55.63 -22.01
C ARG A 693 -4.37 -55.03 -20.72
N TYR A 694 -4.18 -53.71 -20.65
CA TYR A 694 -3.81 -53.04 -19.40
C TYR A 694 -4.98 -53.03 -18.41
N TYR A 695 -6.20 -52.80 -18.89
CA TYR A 695 -7.42 -52.94 -18.10
C TYR A 695 -7.60 -54.36 -17.53
N ASP A 696 -7.45 -55.40 -18.37
CA ASP A 696 -7.54 -56.79 -17.91
C ASP A 696 -6.49 -57.11 -16.84
N ARG A 697 -5.23 -56.66 -17.02
CA ARG A 697 -4.18 -56.84 -16.00
C ARG A 697 -4.47 -56.09 -14.71
N ALA A 698 -4.98 -54.85 -14.78
CA ALA A 698 -5.37 -54.11 -13.59
C ALA A 698 -6.44 -54.86 -12.78
N ARG A 699 -7.40 -55.51 -13.47
CA ARG A 699 -8.45 -56.31 -12.84
C ARG A 699 -7.93 -57.64 -12.28
N GLU A 700 -7.20 -58.40 -13.09
CA GLU A 700 -6.88 -59.81 -12.83
C GLU A 700 -5.59 -60.01 -12.02
N GLU A 701 -4.59 -59.15 -12.25
CA GLU A 701 -3.27 -59.27 -11.63
C GLU A 701 -3.09 -58.31 -10.45
N GLN A 702 -3.65 -57.09 -10.54
CA GLN A 702 -3.46 -56.02 -9.54
C GLN A 702 -4.65 -55.86 -8.57
N GLY A 703 -5.75 -56.59 -8.81
CA GLY A 703 -6.93 -56.60 -7.93
C GLY A 703 -7.72 -55.29 -7.90
N VAL A 704 -7.63 -54.45 -8.93
CA VAL A 704 -8.44 -53.22 -9.03
C VAL A 704 -9.91 -53.61 -9.24
N ARG A 705 -10.80 -53.09 -8.39
CA ARG A 705 -12.24 -53.39 -8.46
C ARG A 705 -12.92 -52.49 -9.48
N PHE A 706 -13.65 -53.08 -10.42
CA PHE A 706 -14.44 -52.34 -11.40
C PHE A 706 -15.92 -52.47 -11.06
N ILE A 707 -16.52 -51.38 -10.59
CA ILE A 707 -17.93 -51.34 -10.16
C ILE A 707 -18.72 -50.56 -11.18
N ARG A 708 -19.67 -51.23 -11.85
CA ARG A 708 -20.53 -50.59 -12.81
C ARG A 708 -21.65 -49.83 -12.10
N SER A 709 -21.39 -48.58 -11.71
CA SER A 709 -22.32 -47.75 -10.97
C SER A 709 -22.01 -46.27 -11.12
N ARG A 710 -23.04 -45.43 -10.95
CA ARG A 710 -22.88 -44.00 -10.65
C ARG A 710 -23.08 -43.82 -9.15
N ILE A 711 -22.18 -43.07 -8.52
CA ILE A 711 -22.32 -42.74 -7.11
C ILE A 711 -23.46 -41.74 -6.90
N HIS A 712 -24.17 -41.88 -5.78
CA HIS A 712 -25.29 -41.01 -5.43
C HIS A 712 -24.91 -39.96 -4.39
N THR A 713 -24.06 -40.30 -3.43
CA THR A 713 -23.69 -39.39 -2.34
C THR A 713 -22.32 -39.71 -1.78
N ILE A 714 -21.58 -38.66 -1.44
CA ILE A 714 -20.35 -38.69 -0.65
C ILE A 714 -20.61 -37.92 0.65
N SER A 715 -20.25 -38.49 1.78
CA SER A 715 -20.23 -37.83 3.09
C SER A 715 -18.90 -38.07 3.79
N GLU A 716 -18.44 -37.14 4.62
CA GLU A 716 -17.20 -37.27 5.38
C GLU A 716 -17.49 -37.61 6.86
N ASP A 717 -16.70 -38.52 7.43
CA ASP A 717 -16.63 -38.69 8.88
C ASP A 717 -15.86 -37.50 9.49
N PRO A 718 -16.47 -36.71 10.40
CA PRO A 718 -15.87 -35.47 10.89
C PRO A 718 -14.65 -35.68 11.80
N GLU A 719 -14.42 -36.89 12.33
CA GLU A 719 -13.27 -37.18 13.18
C GLU A 719 -12.10 -37.76 12.38
N THR A 720 -12.37 -38.67 11.45
CA THR A 720 -11.31 -39.37 10.70
C THR A 720 -11.02 -38.76 9.33
N HIS A 721 -11.90 -37.89 8.85
CA HIS A 721 -11.96 -37.38 7.48
C HIS A 721 -12.11 -38.48 6.41
N ASP A 722 -12.58 -39.67 6.80
CA ASP A 722 -12.84 -40.74 5.85
C ASP A 722 -14.09 -40.44 5.02
N LEU A 723 -14.00 -40.70 3.72
CA LEU A 723 -15.12 -40.54 2.80
C LEU A 723 -15.98 -41.81 2.77
N ILE A 724 -17.27 -41.64 2.99
CA ILE A 724 -18.29 -42.67 2.92
C ILE A 724 -19.07 -42.48 1.61
N ILE A 725 -19.00 -43.48 0.73
CA ILE A 725 -19.63 -43.44 -0.59
C ILE A 725 -20.86 -44.35 -0.60
N ARG A 726 -22.00 -43.81 -1.03
CA ARG A 726 -23.21 -44.60 -1.28
C ARG A 726 -23.45 -44.75 -2.79
N TYR A 727 -23.61 -45.99 -3.21
CA TYR A 727 -23.86 -46.38 -4.60
C TYR A 727 -24.80 -47.59 -4.66
N ALA A 728 -25.50 -47.75 -5.77
CA ALA A 728 -26.30 -48.94 -6.07
C ALA A 728 -25.51 -49.84 -7.03
N ASP A 729 -25.59 -51.16 -6.88
CA ASP A 729 -24.98 -52.08 -7.84
C ASP A 729 -26.02 -52.59 -8.85
N GLU A 730 -25.64 -53.53 -9.72
CA GLU A 730 -26.56 -54.04 -10.75
C GLU A 730 -27.79 -54.79 -10.15
N ASN A 731 -27.75 -55.14 -8.87
CA ASN A 731 -28.83 -55.82 -8.15
C ASN A 731 -29.74 -54.86 -7.36
N GLY A 732 -29.47 -53.55 -7.40
CA GLY A 732 -30.13 -52.53 -6.58
C GLY A 732 -29.31 -52.17 -5.35
#